data_AF-A0A160P7D9-F1
#
_entry.id   AF-A0A160P7D9-F1
#
_cell.length_a   1.000
_cell.length_b   1.000
_cell.length_c   1.000
_cell.angle_alpha   90.00
_cell.angle_beta   90.00
_cell.angle_gamma   90.00
#
_symmetry.space_group_name_H-M   'P 1'
#
loop_
_entity.id
_entity.type
_entity.pdbx_description
1 polymer ?
#
loop_
_entity_poly.entity_id
_entity_poly.type
_entity_poly.pdbx_seq_one_letter_code
_entity_poly.pdbx_strand_id
1 'polypeptide(L)'
;MTLPSPNLDDRRFQGLVDEAKRYVQRRCPEWTDHNVSDPGVTLIEAFATMVDGLVYRVNRVPEKSYLTFLDLIGVRLHPPTAAGTDVTFRLSAPQPEPVVVRAGTEVATVRTETEPAVVFTTTRELTIPPCAYAALATWPAAGSGQGAQSGQGGQSGQGAGPAGVDPRMVKGGARSAVDRTEELALGRDVPCFSPTPTPGDALYVGLTAAVPAGVVVLRLDCDVQGVGVDPLRPPLVWEAWDGDRWSACEVEKDDTGGFNRSGELILHLPATHTPGRVVRRTGGWLRCRLVEAAADQPTYVAPPVVRGVTAFTIGATVGAEHAERITDEVLGTAEGVPGQSFTVSRPPVVPDEFALEVTPPEPARAVGAGAGSAGGSAPADVWTRVDDFAHSAPDDRHFTLDEGTGRVEFGPAVRERDGSIRHFGAVPVKGASVRVRSYRTGGGAQGNVARGTLRVLRGTAPFVARVENRRPAVGGVDGETVDSARIRGPLTLRTLQRAVVPQDYELLAREVAPDAARVHCVPEDGEAGVRLLVVPSGRGDAHGRIAFDELIPPPGTLERIARHLDARRPIGARLAVEPPYYMGVTFVATVQAGRGASAERVHEDALTALNGYFNALTGGPSGDGWPFGRPVQTGEAYAVLQRVAGVDLVDDVRLYRADPVTGQRTEVPDGRIALDRHALVFSYEHQLRVREV
;
A
#
# COMPACT_ATOMS: atom_id res chain seq x y z
N MET A 1 9.48 24.45 18.13
CA MET A 1 10.46 25.47 17.73
C MET A 1 11.85 24.87 17.90
N THR A 2 12.56 24.63 16.81
CA THR A 2 14.00 24.34 16.84
C THR A 2 14.73 25.61 17.24
N LEU A 3 15.64 25.52 18.20
CA LEU A 3 16.57 26.62 18.48
C LEU A 3 17.38 26.87 17.20
N PRO A 4 17.50 28.12 16.71
CA PRO A 4 18.29 28.41 15.52
C PRO A 4 19.73 27.96 15.76
N SER A 5 20.35 27.31 14.77
CA SER A 5 21.78 26.98 14.86
C SER A 5 22.56 28.28 15.02
N PRO A 6 23.32 28.47 16.12
CA PRO A 6 24.03 29.70 16.33
C PRO A 6 25.18 29.80 15.34
N ASN A 7 25.38 30.99 14.76
CA ASN A 7 26.67 31.31 14.15
C ASN A 7 27.69 31.40 15.29
N LEU A 8 28.74 30.60 15.23
CA LEU A 8 29.83 30.62 16.21
C LEU A 8 30.66 31.90 16.08
N ASP A 9 30.69 32.49 14.88
CA ASP A 9 31.34 33.76 14.58
C ASP A 9 30.48 34.56 13.60
N ASP A 10 30.09 35.77 13.96
CA ASP A 10 29.20 36.65 13.20
C ASP A 10 29.95 37.73 12.41
N ARG A 11 31.29 37.73 12.46
CA ARG A 11 32.12 38.66 11.70
C ARG A 11 31.95 38.42 10.20
N ARG A 12 31.73 39.50 9.46
CA ARG A 12 31.66 39.51 7.99
C ARG A 12 32.84 40.24 7.41
N PHE A 13 33.19 39.95 6.16
CA PHE A 13 34.23 40.64 5.38
C PHE A 13 34.38 42.13 5.70
N GLN A 14 33.31 42.94 5.55
CA GLN A 14 33.40 44.38 5.78
C GLN A 14 33.76 44.72 7.24
N GLY A 15 33.21 43.99 8.21
CA GLY A 15 33.54 44.19 9.62
C GLY A 15 35.00 43.88 9.92
N LEU A 16 35.56 42.84 9.29
CA LEU A 16 36.99 42.49 9.40
C LEU A 16 37.89 43.58 8.81
N VAL A 17 37.52 44.12 7.64
CA VAL A 17 38.25 45.23 7.00
C VAL A 17 38.20 46.48 7.86
N ASP A 18 37.03 46.84 8.38
CA ASP A 18 36.84 48.03 9.22
C ASP A 18 37.61 47.91 10.55
N GLU A 19 37.61 46.72 11.16
CA GLU A 19 38.36 46.45 12.39
C GLU A 19 39.88 46.55 12.15
N ALA A 20 40.37 45.97 11.05
CA ALA A 20 41.78 46.06 10.67
C ALA A 20 42.21 47.50 10.38
N LYS A 21 41.39 48.29 9.66
CA LYS A 21 41.66 49.73 9.41
C LYS A 21 41.71 50.52 10.72
N ARG A 22 40.78 50.30 11.66
CA ARG A 22 40.82 50.92 12.99
C ARG A 22 42.03 50.49 13.80
N TYR A 23 42.49 49.26 13.64
CA TYR A 23 43.70 48.77 14.30
C TYR A 23 44.95 49.48 13.78
N VAL A 24 45.09 49.59 12.45
CA VAL A 24 46.18 50.31 11.79
C VAL A 24 46.26 51.77 12.26
N GLN A 25 45.13 52.49 12.27
CA GLN A 25 45.08 53.90 12.68
C GLN A 25 45.61 54.15 14.10
N ARG A 26 45.50 53.17 15.00
CA ARG A 26 46.00 53.30 16.38
C ARG A 26 47.46 52.88 16.54
N ARG A 27 47.92 51.92 15.74
CA ARG A 27 49.24 51.26 15.90
C ARG A 27 50.31 51.82 14.98
N CYS A 28 49.91 52.33 13.82
CA CYS A 28 50.81 52.85 12.77
C CYS A 28 50.29 54.21 12.28
N PRO A 29 50.29 55.26 13.13
CA PRO A 29 49.78 56.59 12.76
C PRO A 29 50.54 57.23 11.58
N GLU A 30 51.74 56.77 11.27
CA GLU A 30 52.52 57.13 10.07
C GLU A 30 51.93 56.62 8.75
N TRP A 31 51.06 55.61 8.77
CA TRP A 31 50.37 55.13 7.57
C TRP A 31 49.08 55.93 7.38
N THR A 32 49.12 56.88 6.43
CA THR A 32 48.06 57.90 6.24
C THR A 32 47.14 57.66 5.05
N ASP A 33 47.57 56.87 4.05
CA ASP A 33 46.72 56.50 2.91
C ASP A 33 45.86 55.28 3.28
N HIS A 34 44.55 55.43 3.19
CA HIS A 34 43.58 54.39 3.50
C HIS A 34 42.58 54.18 2.37
N ASN A 35 42.92 54.65 1.16
CA ASN A 35 42.10 54.50 -0.03
C ASN A 35 42.07 53.05 -0.49
N VAL A 36 41.06 52.71 -1.31
CA VAL A 36 40.92 51.37 -1.89
C VAL A 36 42.13 50.99 -2.75
N SER A 37 42.80 51.97 -3.36
CA SER A 37 43.98 51.78 -4.21
C SER A 37 45.28 51.52 -3.42
N ASP A 38 45.27 51.63 -2.09
CA ASP A 38 46.44 51.37 -1.27
C ASP A 38 46.77 49.86 -1.25
N PRO A 39 48.00 49.44 -1.62
CA PRO A 39 48.43 48.05 -1.52
C PRO A 39 48.26 47.46 -0.11
N GLY A 40 48.41 48.26 0.94
CA GLY A 40 48.20 47.81 2.32
C GLY A 40 46.73 47.52 2.62
N VAL A 41 45.80 48.34 2.12
CA VAL A 41 44.35 48.08 2.19
C VAL A 41 43.99 46.85 1.36
N THR A 42 44.59 46.66 0.20
CA THR A 42 44.40 45.45 -0.63
C THR A 42 44.83 44.18 0.11
N LEU A 43 45.94 44.22 0.85
CA LEU A 43 46.36 43.10 1.70
C LEU A 43 45.38 42.84 2.85
N ILE A 44 44.87 43.89 3.49
CA ILE A 44 43.82 43.77 4.52
C ILE A 44 42.58 43.08 3.94
N GLU A 45 42.12 43.50 2.76
CA GLU A 45 40.98 42.89 2.08
C GLU A 45 41.26 41.43 1.72
N ALA A 46 42.44 41.10 1.19
CA ALA A 46 42.80 39.72 0.89
C ALA A 46 42.78 38.82 2.14
N PHE A 47 43.35 39.27 3.26
CA PHE A 47 43.28 38.54 4.53
C PHE A 47 41.86 38.47 5.08
N ALA A 48 41.07 39.55 4.97
CA ALA A 48 39.67 39.55 5.36
C ALA A 48 38.86 38.51 4.57
N THR A 49 39.12 38.33 3.26
CA THR A 49 38.50 37.27 2.44
C THR A 49 38.90 35.87 2.93
N MET A 50 40.18 35.66 3.27
CA MET A 50 40.63 34.37 3.82
C MET A 50 39.96 34.05 5.16
N VAL A 51 39.86 35.04 6.04
CA VAL A 51 39.22 34.89 7.35
C VAL A 51 37.71 34.70 7.20
N ASP A 52 37.05 35.42 6.31
CA ASP A 52 35.62 35.24 6.00
C ASP A 52 35.33 33.80 5.52
N GLY A 53 36.22 33.22 4.70
CA GLY A 53 36.16 31.80 4.32
C GLY A 53 36.37 30.83 5.48
N LEU A 54 37.20 31.17 6.47
CA LEU A 54 37.35 30.39 7.71
C LEU A 54 36.11 30.50 8.61
N VAL A 55 35.57 31.71 8.78
CA VAL A 55 34.33 31.97 9.52
C VAL A 55 33.18 31.16 8.94
N TYR A 56 33.04 31.15 7.61
CA TYR A 56 32.06 30.30 6.91
C TYR A 56 32.22 28.82 7.30
N ARG A 57 33.45 28.28 7.29
CA ARG A 57 33.70 26.86 7.65
C ARG A 57 33.41 26.58 9.14
N VAL A 58 33.79 27.50 10.03
CA VAL A 58 33.53 27.39 11.48
C VAL A 58 32.03 27.40 11.75
N ASN A 59 31.25 28.24 11.07
CA ASN A 59 29.80 28.28 11.20
C ASN A 59 29.08 27.02 10.68
N ARG A 60 29.77 26.13 9.94
CA ARG A 60 29.25 24.79 9.58
C ARG A 60 29.54 23.70 10.62
N VAL A 61 30.38 23.98 11.63
CA VAL A 61 30.71 23.01 12.69
C VAL A 61 29.50 22.60 13.52
N PRO A 62 28.62 23.52 13.99
CA PRO A 62 27.44 23.13 14.77
C PRO A 62 26.55 22.13 14.03
N GLU A 63 26.33 22.35 12.74
CA GLU A 63 25.53 21.48 11.88
C GLU A 63 26.17 20.08 11.74
N LYS A 64 27.49 20.02 11.49
CA LYS A 64 28.22 18.76 11.42
C LYS A 64 28.19 18.00 12.75
N SER A 65 28.43 18.70 13.85
CA SER A 65 28.37 18.11 15.20
C SER A 65 26.98 17.56 15.50
N TYR A 66 25.92 18.27 15.11
CA TYR A 66 24.54 17.80 15.29
C TYR A 66 24.29 16.47 14.56
N LEU A 67 24.74 16.35 13.31
CA LEU A 67 24.64 15.09 12.56
C LEU A 67 25.45 13.96 13.21
N THR A 68 26.66 14.26 13.68
CA THR A 68 27.49 13.29 14.40
C THR A 68 26.85 12.87 15.73
N PHE A 69 26.16 13.78 16.43
CA PHE A 69 25.41 13.41 17.63
C PHE A 69 24.22 12.51 17.30
N LEU A 70 23.48 12.78 16.22
CA LEU A 70 22.39 11.92 15.74
C LEU A 70 22.91 10.51 15.40
N ASP A 71 24.04 10.41 14.70
CA ASP A 71 24.70 9.15 14.39
C ASP A 71 25.15 8.41 15.66
N LEU A 72 25.75 9.12 16.62
CA LEU A 72 26.21 8.55 17.90
C LEU A 72 25.06 7.97 18.74
N ILE A 73 23.87 8.57 18.68
CA ILE A 73 22.67 8.05 19.37
C ILE A 73 21.92 7.00 18.54
N GLY A 74 22.44 6.61 17.36
CA GLY A 74 21.88 5.56 16.51
C GLY A 74 20.69 5.99 15.65
N VAL A 75 20.50 7.29 15.39
CA VAL A 75 19.46 7.76 14.47
C VAL A 75 19.89 7.47 13.04
N ARG A 76 19.27 6.46 12.43
CA ARG A 76 19.41 6.11 11.00
C ARG A 76 18.32 6.78 10.17
N LEU A 77 18.59 7.11 8.90
CA LEU A 77 17.56 7.58 7.97
C LEU A 77 16.60 6.43 7.65
N HIS A 78 15.30 6.70 7.60
CA HIS A 78 14.37 5.68 7.11
C HIS A 78 14.61 5.41 5.62
N PRO A 79 14.68 4.13 5.21
CA PRO A 79 14.81 3.79 3.81
C PRO A 79 13.52 4.05 3.02
N PRO A 80 13.59 4.11 1.68
CA PRO A 80 12.39 4.18 0.86
C PRO A 80 11.57 2.89 0.97
N THR A 81 10.26 3.03 0.79
CA THR A 81 9.35 1.88 0.58
C THR A 81 8.94 1.76 -0.87
N ALA A 82 8.66 0.52 -1.29
CA ALA A 82 8.14 0.25 -2.62
C ALA A 82 6.61 0.36 -2.65
N ALA A 83 6.10 0.99 -3.71
CA ALA A 83 4.67 0.95 -4.00
C ALA A 83 4.28 -0.46 -4.46
N GLY A 84 3.17 -0.99 -3.96
CA GLY A 84 2.64 -2.29 -4.32
C GLY A 84 1.29 -2.19 -5.03
N THR A 85 1.02 -3.09 -5.96
CA THR A 85 -0.29 -3.29 -6.58
C THR A 85 -0.45 -4.70 -7.12
N ASP A 86 -1.66 -5.04 -7.54
CA ASP A 86 -1.92 -6.27 -8.28
C ASP A 86 -1.95 -5.99 -9.79
N VAL A 87 -1.25 -6.82 -10.55
CA VAL A 87 -1.26 -6.79 -12.01
C VAL A 87 -1.92 -8.03 -12.58
N THR A 88 -2.87 -7.81 -13.49
CA THR A 88 -3.61 -8.85 -14.21
C THR A 88 -2.96 -9.07 -15.57
N PHE A 89 -2.51 -10.29 -15.81
CA PHE A 89 -2.03 -10.75 -17.11
C PHE A 89 -3.18 -11.38 -17.89
N ARG A 90 -3.43 -10.92 -19.12
CA ARG A 90 -4.41 -11.48 -20.04
C ARG A 90 -3.74 -12.31 -21.11
N LEU A 91 -4.25 -13.52 -21.31
CA LEU A 91 -3.83 -14.40 -22.38
C LEU A 91 -4.37 -13.91 -23.73
N SER A 92 -3.63 -14.16 -24.80
CA SER A 92 -4.07 -13.88 -26.18
C SER A 92 -5.22 -14.77 -26.62
N ALA A 93 -5.29 -15.99 -26.08
CA ALA A 93 -6.36 -16.96 -26.24
C ALA A 93 -6.29 -17.97 -25.08
N PRO A 94 -7.38 -18.69 -24.76
CA PRO A 94 -7.34 -19.80 -23.82
C PRO A 94 -6.28 -20.83 -24.25
N GLN A 95 -5.43 -21.24 -23.31
CA GLN A 95 -4.36 -22.20 -23.57
C GLN A 95 -4.76 -23.60 -23.11
N PRO A 96 -4.27 -24.67 -23.76
CA PRO A 96 -4.51 -26.05 -23.33
C PRO A 96 -3.59 -26.49 -22.18
N GLU A 97 -2.45 -25.80 -21.99
CA GLU A 97 -1.46 -26.07 -20.96
C GLU A 97 -1.32 -24.86 -20.00
N PRO A 98 -0.86 -25.07 -18.75
CA PRO A 98 -0.63 -23.96 -17.83
C PRO A 98 0.40 -22.98 -18.35
N VAL A 99 0.07 -21.68 -18.33
CA VAL A 99 1.01 -20.60 -18.66
C VAL A 99 1.67 -20.10 -17.38
N VAL A 100 3.00 -19.99 -17.37
CA VAL A 100 3.77 -19.53 -16.22
C VAL A 100 4.35 -18.15 -16.48
N VAL A 101 4.06 -17.20 -15.58
CA VAL A 101 4.73 -15.90 -15.48
C VAL A 101 5.67 -15.96 -14.29
N ARG A 102 6.98 -15.86 -14.55
CA ARG A 102 8.02 -16.02 -13.51
C ARG A 102 8.00 -14.87 -12.52
N ALA A 103 8.43 -15.13 -11.28
CA ALA A 103 8.78 -14.07 -10.34
C ALA A 103 9.86 -13.16 -10.96
N GLY A 104 9.82 -11.85 -10.66
CA GLY A 104 10.71 -10.86 -11.27
C GLY A 104 10.32 -10.42 -12.69
N THR A 105 9.18 -10.86 -13.24
CA THR A 105 8.70 -10.35 -14.54
C THR A 105 8.43 -8.85 -14.44
N GLU A 106 9.03 -8.07 -15.33
CA GLU A 106 8.93 -6.61 -15.34
C GLU A 106 7.72 -6.09 -16.12
N VAL A 107 6.95 -5.22 -15.48
CA VAL A 107 5.80 -4.49 -16.04
C VAL A 107 5.98 -3.00 -15.77
N ALA A 108 5.59 -2.13 -16.70
CA ALA A 108 5.93 -0.72 -16.62
C ALA A 108 4.81 0.20 -17.10
N THR A 109 4.91 1.46 -16.69
CA THR A 109 4.15 2.55 -17.31
C THR A 109 4.65 2.82 -18.73
N VAL A 110 3.83 3.49 -19.53
CA VAL A 110 4.25 3.96 -20.86
C VAL A 110 5.27 5.08 -20.67
N ARG A 111 6.42 4.98 -21.33
CA ARG A 111 7.41 6.05 -21.37
C ARG A 111 6.86 7.21 -22.21
N THR A 112 6.90 8.42 -21.68
CA THR A 112 6.58 9.65 -22.44
C THR A 112 7.88 10.42 -22.75
N GLU A 113 7.77 11.53 -23.47
CA GLU A 113 8.94 12.40 -23.73
C GLU A 113 9.45 13.09 -22.45
N THR A 114 8.55 13.33 -21.50
CA THR A 114 8.82 14.08 -20.26
C THR A 114 9.04 13.19 -19.04
N GLU A 115 8.54 11.96 -19.05
CA GLU A 115 8.58 11.06 -17.89
C GLU A 115 9.19 9.69 -18.24
N PRO A 116 10.20 9.23 -17.46
CA PRO A 116 10.71 7.88 -17.60
C PRO A 116 9.64 6.86 -17.21
N ALA A 117 9.70 5.67 -17.81
CA ALA A 117 8.80 4.59 -17.43
C ALA A 117 9.14 4.07 -16.03
N VAL A 118 8.13 3.99 -15.18
CA VAL A 118 8.16 3.45 -13.82
C VAL A 118 8.00 1.93 -13.91
N VAL A 119 8.92 1.16 -13.33
CA VAL A 119 9.04 -0.29 -13.54
C VAL A 119 8.71 -1.05 -12.26
N PHE A 120 7.80 -2.01 -12.38
CA PHE A 120 7.38 -2.92 -11.33
C PHE A 120 7.84 -4.34 -11.64
N THR A 121 8.13 -5.12 -10.62
CA THR A 121 8.44 -6.55 -10.76
C THR A 121 7.40 -7.40 -10.05
N THR A 122 7.00 -8.52 -10.65
CA THR A 122 6.09 -9.49 -10.01
C THR A 122 6.77 -10.14 -8.81
N THR A 123 6.11 -10.17 -7.65
CA THR A 123 6.74 -10.61 -6.39
C THR A 123 6.93 -12.12 -6.30
N ARG A 124 6.03 -12.88 -6.93
CA ARG A 124 6.01 -14.35 -6.97
C ARG A 124 5.72 -14.87 -8.36
N GLU A 125 5.98 -16.16 -8.55
CA GLU A 125 5.57 -16.88 -9.76
C GLU A 125 4.04 -17.00 -9.81
N LEU A 126 3.48 -16.80 -11.00
CA LEU A 126 2.05 -16.91 -11.29
C LEU A 126 1.85 -18.02 -12.32
N THR A 127 1.07 -19.02 -11.94
CA THR A 127 0.61 -20.08 -12.86
C THR A 127 -0.83 -19.81 -13.26
N ILE A 128 -1.11 -19.85 -14.57
CA ILE A 128 -2.44 -19.67 -15.16
C ILE A 128 -2.90 -21.03 -15.68
N PRO A 129 -3.61 -21.84 -14.88
CA PRO A 129 -4.03 -23.16 -15.31
C PRO A 129 -5.22 -23.07 -16.29
N PRO A 130 -5.30 -23.98 -17.28
CA PRO A 130 -6.47 -24.11 -18.13
C PRO A 130 -7.65 -24.64 -17.31
N CYS A 131 -8.85 -24.18 -17.63
CA CYS A 131 -10.07 -24.74 -17.08
C CYS A 131 -11.13 -24.89 -18.18
N ALA A 132 -12.07 -25.79 -17.96
CA ALA A 132 -13.26 -25.98 -18.78
C ALA A 132 -14.46 -26.23 -17.87
N TYR A 133 -15.67 -26.02 -18.39
CA TYR A 133 -16.90 -26.43 -17.70
C TYR A 133 -16.92 -27.97 -17.53
N ALA A 134 -17.25 -28.44 -16.34
CA ALA A 134 -17.27 -29.86 -16.00
C ALA A 134 -18.59 -30.32 -15.33
N ALA A 135 -19.27 -29.44 -14.61
CA ALA A 135 -20.49 -29.79 -13.89
C ALA A 135 -21.38 -28.58 -13.60
N LEU A 136 -22.68 -28.83 -13.46
CA LEU A 136 -23.67 -27.85 -12.98
C LEU A 136 -24.45 -28.48 -11.83
N ALA A 137 -24.68 -27.72 -10.76
CA ALA A 137 -25.54 -28.14 -9.66
C ALA A 137 -26.36 -26.98 -9.10
N THR A 138 -27.48 -27.28 -8.46
CA THR A 138 -28.35 -26.27 -7.84
C THR A 138 -28.63 -26.58 -6.38
N TRP A 139 -28.80 -25.54 -5.58
CA TRP A 139 -29.11 -25.63 -4.15
C TRP A 139 -30.27 -24.71 -3.80
N PRO A 140 -31.39 -25.23 -3.28
CA PRO A 140 -32.47 -24.40 -2.76
C PRO A 140 -32.20 -23.94 -1.31
N ALA A 141 -32.48 -22.67 -1.00
CA ALA A 141 -32.43 -22.12 0.35
C ALA A 141 -33.35 -22.88 1.32
N ALA A 142 -32.96 -22.94 2.60
CA ALA A 142 -33.79 -23.50 3.65
C ALA A 142 -34.91 -22.50 4.00
N GLY A 143 -36.09 -22.68 3.38
CA GLY A 143 -37.28 -21.85 3.65
C GLY A 143 -38.49 -22.17 2.76
N SER A 144 -38.28 -22.77 1.60
CA SER A 144 -39.37 -23.14 0.69
C SER A 144 -39.96 -24.51 1.05
N GLY A 145 -40.93 -24.53 1.96
CA GLY A 145 -41.86 -25.65 2.08
C GLY A 145 -42.44 -25.88 3.47
N GLN A 146 -43.62 -25.30 3.73
CA GLN A 146 -44.79 -26.04 4.22
C GLN A 146 -46.05 -25.18 4.07
N GLY A 147 -47.12 -25.81 3.60
CA GLY A 147 -48.41 -25.20 3.35
C GLY A 147 -49.13 -24.77 4.63
N ALA A 148 -50.13 -23.93 4.41
CA ALA A 148 -51.07 -23.45 5.40
C ALA A 148 -51.58 -24.56 6.34
N GLN A 149 -51.27 -24.43 7.63
CA GLN A 149 -52.13 -24.91 8.71
C GLN A 149 -52.11 -23.89 9.85
N SER A 150 -53.32 -23.43 10.16
CA SER A 150 -53.71 -22.61 11.29
C SER A 150 -53.25 -23.16 12.64
N GLY A 151 -52.67 -22.30 13.48
CA GLY A 151 -52.43 -22.57 14.89
C GLY A 151 -51.92 -21.32 15.63
N GLN A 152 -52.72 -20.84 16.59
CA GLN A 152 -52.41 -19.69 17.45
C GLN A 152 -51.27 -19.96 18.45
N GLY A 153 -50.51 -18.90 18.75
CA GLY A 153 -50.00 -18.62 20.10
C GLY A 153 -48.48 -18.62 20.29
N GLY A 154 -47.93 -17.53 20.85
CA GLY A 154 -46.65 -17.54 21.57
C GLY A 154 -45.69 -16.39 21.25
N GLN A 155 -45.33 -15.61 22.27
CA GLN A 155 -44.49 -14.41 22.24
C GLN A 155 -42.98 -14.67 22.18
N SER A 156 -42.25 -13.62 21.75
CA SER A 156 -40.92 -13.17 22.20
C SER A 156 -39.64 -13.93 21.78
N GLY A 157 -38.66 -13.18 21.26
CA GLY A 157 -37.23 -13.54 21.30
C GLY A 157 -36.39 -12.90 20.21
N GLN A 158 -35.71 -11.79 20.52
CA GLN A 158 -34.62 -11.20 19.73
C GLN A 158 -33.39 -12.13 19.69
N GLY A 159 -32.66 -12.13 18.58
CA GLY A 159 -31.32 -12.73 18.50
C GLY A 159 -30.84 -12.98 17.08
N ALA A 160 -30.32 -11.95 16.40
CA ALA A 160 -29.54 -12.11 15.18
C ALA A 160 -28.13 -12.62 15.56
N GLY A 161 -27.81 -13.85 15.16
CA GLY A 161 -26.52 -14.52 15.33
C GLY A 161 -26.06 -15.17 14.03
N PRO A 162 -24.77 -15.50 13.89
CA PRO A 162 -24.02 -15.41 12.63
C PRO A 162 -24.32 -16.54 11.64
N ALA A 163 -24.30 -16.17 10.35
CA ALA A 163 -24.37 -17.07 9.22
C ALA A 163 -23.03 -17.80 9.02
N GLY A 164 -23.11 -19.12 8.79
CA GLY A 164 -22.04 -19.91 8.16
C GLY A 164 -21.40 -20.96 9.06
N VAL A 165 -21.86 -22.22 8.98
CA VAL A 165 -21.06 -23.41 9.29
C VAL A 165 -21.39 -24.55 8.30
N ASP A 166 -20.32 -25.05 7.66
CA ASP A 166 -19.99 -26.34 7.02
C ASP A 166 -21.07 -27.45 6.85
N PRO A 167 -21.27 -28.01 5.63
CA PRO A 167 -21.99 -29.27 5.44
C PRO A 167 -21.05 -30.48 5.60
N ARG A 168 -20.67 -30.81 6.84
CA ARG A 168 -20.18 -32.17 7.15
C ARG A 168 -21.30 -33.02 7.73
N MET A 169 -21.63 -34.08 6.99
CA MET A 169 -22.19 -35.36 7.45
C MET A 169 -23.11 -35.31 8.68
N VAL A 170 -24.40 -35.05 8.48
CA VAL A 170 -25.44 -35.44 9.45
C VAL A 170 -26.30 -36.53 8.83
N LYS A 171 -26.34 -37.69 9.50
CA LYS A 171 -27.33 -38.74 9.24
C LYS A 171 -28.71 -38.19 9.61
N GLY A 172 -29.61 -38.11 8.64
CA GLY A 172 -31.04 -37.87 8.86
C GLY A 172 -31.52 -36.54 8.27
N GLY A 173 -32.02 -36.59 7.04
CA GLY A 173 -32.98 -35.63 6.48
C GLY A 173 -32.59 -34.16 6.41
N ALA A 174 -31.70 -33.75 5.50
CA ALA A 174 -31.53 -32.34 5.12
C ALA A 174 -31.13 -32.20 3.65
N ARG A 175 -31.72 -31.21 2.97
CA ARG A 175 -31.64 -30.94 1.52
C ARG A 175 -30.18 -30.77 1.09
N SER A 176 -29.81 -31.39 -0.04
CA SER A 176 -28.45 -31.41 -0.59
C SER A 176 -28.42 -30.86 -2.01
N ALA A 177 -27.25 -30.37 -2.47
CA ALA A 177 -27.04 -29.93 -3.84
C ALA A 177 -27.53 -31.00 -4.83
N VAL A 178 -28.26 -30.58 -5.86
CA VAL A 178 -28.76 -31.45 -6.93
C VAL A 178 -27.83 -31.33 -8.13
N ASP A 179 -27.26 -32.45 -8.58
CA ASP A 179 -26.47 -32.48 -9.82
C ASP A 179 -27.42 -32.29 -11.02
N ARG A 180 -27.14 -31.28 -11.84
CA ARG A 180 -27.91 -30.91 -13.05
C ARG A 180 -27.09 -31.07 -14.32
N THR A 181 -25.91 -31.68 -14.22
CA THR A 181 -24.96 -31.80 -15.33
C THR A 181 -25.54 -32.60 -16.51
N GLU A 182 -26.23 -33.72 -16.23
CA GLU A 182 -26.84 -34.55 -17.28
C GLU A 182 -28.05 -33.87 -17.93
N GLU A 183 -28.83 -33.09 -17.17
CA GLU A 183 -29.97 -32.33 -17.71
C GLU A 183 -29.49 -31.30 -18.73
N LEU A 184 -28.45 -30.53 -18.39
CA LEU A 184 -27.86 -29.55 -19.29
C LEU A 184 -27.22 -30.22 -20.52
N ALA A 185 -26.52 -31.35 -20.34
CA ALA A 185 -25.89 -32.08 -21.44
C ALA A 185 -26.91 -32.65 -22.45
N LEU A 186 -28.14 -32.93 -22.01
CA LEU A 186 -29.25 -33.34 -22.86
C LEU A 186 -30.00 -32.14 -23.51
N GLY A 187 -29.51 -30.91 -23.31
CA GLY A 187 -30.11 -29.69 -23.85
C GLY A 187 -31.41 -29.27 -23.16
N ARG A 188 -31.60 -29.67 -21.89
CA ARG A 188 -32.76 -29.23 -21.09
C ARG A 188 -32.45 -27.92 -20.37
N ASP A 189 -33.47 -27.06 -20.27
CA ASP A 189 -33.42 -25.82 -19.49
C ASP A 189 -33.27 -26.15 -18.00
N VAL A 190 -32.20 -25.65 -17.37
CA VAL A 190 -31.94 -25.83 -15.94
C VAL A 190 -32.27 -24.54 -15.19
N PRO A 191 -33.25 -24.53 -14.26
CA PRO A 191 -33.52 -23.36 -13.43
C PRO A 191 -32.36 -23.12 -12.45
N CYS A 192 -31.86 -21.89 -12.39
CA CYS A 192 -30.74 -21.52 -11.51
C CYS A 192 -31.10 -21.60 -10.02
N PHE A 193 -32.35 -21.27 -9.70
CA PHE A 193 -32.87 -21.12 -8.33
C PHE A 193 -34.14 -21.96 -8.13
N SER A 194 -34.67 -21.94 -6.91
CA SER A 194 -35.92 -22.61 -6.62
C SER A 194 -37.11 -21.93 -7.34
N PRO A 195 -38.28 -22.61 -7.52
CA PRO A 195 -39.43 -22.03 -8.22
C PRO A 195 -39.91 -20.69 -7.66
N THR A 196 -39.63 -20.42 -6.38
CA THR A 196 -39.82 -19.13 -5.74
C THR A 196 -38.46 -18.65 -5.24
N PRO A 197 -37.70 -17.91 -6.08
CA PRO A 197 -36.32 -17.53 -5.78
C PRO A 197 -36.21 -16.89 -4.41
N THR A 198 -35.42 -17.51 -3.52
CA THR A 198 -35.26 -17.07 -2.13
C THR A 198 -33.78 -16.77 -1.86
N PRO A 199 -33.43 -15.70 -1.12
CA PRO A 199 -32.05 -15.47 -0.70
C PRO A 199 -31.43 -16.73 -0.08
N GLY A 200 -30.25 -17.11 -0.59
CA GLY A 200 -29.58 -18.38 -0.27
C GLY A 200 -29.72 -19.47 -1.34
N ASP A 201 -30.64 -19.32 -2.30
CA ASP A 201 -30.65 -20.16 -3.51
C ASP A 201 -29.32 -19.99 -4.25
N ALA A 202 -28.78 -21.08 -4.78
CA ALA A 202 -27.47 -21.04 -5.41
C ALA A 202 -27.31 -21.98 -6.61
N LEU A 203 -26.65 -21.46 -7.65
CA LEU A 203 -26.15 -22.19 -8.80
C LEU A 203 -24.66 -22.47 -8.61
N TYR A 204 -24.23 -23.71 -8.81
CA TYR A 204 -22.84 -24.13 -8.73
C TYR A 204 -22.33 -24.49 -10.11
N VAL A 205 -21.21 -23.90 -10.50
CA VAL A 205 -20.51 -24.20 -11.74
C VAL A 205 -19.19 -24.89 -11.38
N GLY A 206 -19.06 -26.15 -11.75
CA GLY A 206 -17.86 -26.94 -11.58
C GLY A 206 -16.94 -26.79 -12.79
N LEU A 207 -15.68 -26.47 -12.52
CA LEU A 207 -14.57 -26.37 -13.46
C LEU A 207 -13.71 -27.63 -13.39
N THR A 208 -13.08 -28.00 -14.51
CA THR A 208 -12.14 -29.15 -14.57
C THR A 208 -10.95 -29.03 -13.63
N ALA A 209 -10.53 -27.80 -13.30
CA ALA A 209 -9.44 -27.51 -12.37
C ALA A 209 -9.72 -26.24 -11.58
N ALA A 210 -9.10 -26.11 -10.40
CA ALA A 210 -9.04 -24.84 -9.69
C ALA A 210 -8.09 -23.88 -10.40
N VAL A 211 -8.42 -22.59 -10.33
CA VAL A 211 -7.71 -21.51 -10.99
C VAL A 211 -7.39 -20.42 -9.95
N PRO A 212 -6.37 -20.62 -9.10
CA PRO A 212 -6.00 -19.66 -8.07
C PRO A 212 -5.57 -18.32 -8.68
N ALA A 213 -6.13 -17.22 -8.18
CA ALA A 213 -5.93 -15.87 -8.72
C ALA A 213 -6.33 -15.70 -10.20
N GLY A 214 -7.06 -16.67 -10.75
CA GLY A 214 -7.41 -16.73 -12.16
C GLY A 214 -8.49 -15.72 -12.57
N VAL A 215 -8.48 -15.38 -13.85
CA VAL A 215 -9.57 -14.68 -14.52
C VAL A 215 -10.31 -15.69 -15.38
N VAL A 216 -11.53 -16.01 -15.00
CA VAL A 216 -12.36 -17.02 -15.66
C VAL A 216 -13.52 -16.34 -16.38
N VAL A 217 -13.74 -16.73 -17.64
CA VAL A 217 -14.95 -16.38 -18.38
C VAL A 217 -15.94 -17.52 -18.23
N LEU A 218 -17.17 -17.20 -17.84
CA LEU A 218 -18.33 -18.06 -18.00
C LEU A 218 -19.19 -17.50 -19.13
N ARG A 219 -19.39 -18.30 -20.18
CA ARG A 219 -20.41 -18.02 -21.20
C ARG A 219 -21.66 -18.78 -20.84
N LEU A 220 -22.74 -18.04 -20.63
CA LEU A 220 -24.02 -18.58 -20.21
C LEU A 220 -25.02 -18.36 -21.34
N ASP A 221 -25.67 -19.44 -21.77
CA ASP A 221 -26.85 -19.38 -22.62
C ASP A 221 -28.08 -19.35 -21.71
N CYS A 222 -28.74 -18.21 -21.64
CA CYS A 222 -29.86 -17.93 -20.76
C CYS A 222 -31.08 -17.45 -21.55
N ASP A 223 -32.27 -17.83 -21.08
CA ASP A 223 -33.53 -17.32 -21.62
C ASP A 223 -34.14 -16.23 -20.71
N VAL A 224 -34.78 -15.24 -21.33
CA VAL A 224 -35.38 -14.08 -20.66
C VAL A 224 -36.64 -14.52 -19.93
N GLN A 225 -36.52 -14.89 -18.64
CA GLN A 225 -37.65 -15.16 -17.74
C GLN A 225 -37.60 -14.31 -16.45
N GLY A 226 -36.53 -13.54 -16.23
CA GLY A 226 -36.33 -12.67 -15.07
C GLY A 226 -37.17 -11.39 -15.13
N VAL A 227 -38.50 -11.50 -15.07
CA VAL A 227 -39.37 -10.34 -14.94
C VAL A 227 -39.18 -9.75 -13.53
N GLY A 228 -38.61 -8.54 -13.45
CA GLY A 228 -38.54 -7.77 -12.22
C GLY A 228 -37.18 -7.67 -11.52
N VAL A 229 -36.04 -7.95 -12.18
CA VAL A 229 -34.71 -7.65 -11.61
C VAL A 229 -34.04 -6.50 -12.37
N ASP A 230 -33.31 -5.63 -11.68
CA ASP A 230 -32.49 -4.59 -12.32
C ASP A 230 -31.25 -5.25 -12.96
N PRO A 231 -31.11 -5.28 -14.30
CA PRO A 231 -30.00 -5.96 -14.97
C PRO A 231 -28.64 -5.34 -14.69
N LEU A 232 -28.59 -4.08 -14.22
CA LEU A 232 -27.36 -3.39 -13.86
C LEU A 232 -26.97 -3.65 -12.40
N ARG A 233 -27.90 -4.13 -11.57
CA ARG A 233 -27.71 -4.39 -10.14
C ARG A 233 -28.46 -5.66 -9.69
N PRO A 234 -28.16 -6.83 -10.28
CA PRO A 234 -28.81 -8.06 -9.88
C PRO A 234 -28.40 -8.43 -8.44
N PRO A 235 -29.31 -8.94 -7.58
CA PRO A 235 -29.02 -9.33 -6.20
C PRO A 235 -28.29 -10.67 -6.17
N LEU A 236 -27.11 -10.74 -6.79
CA LEU A 236 -26.29 -11.93 -6.92
C LEU A 236 -24.89 -11.68 -6.36
N VAL A 237 -24.35 -12.70 -5.70
CA VAL A 237 -22.93 -12.74 -5.36
C VAL A 237 -22.29 -13.97 -5.99
N TRP A 238 -21.15 -13.78 -6.64
CA TRP A 238 -20.31 -14.85 -7.14
C TRP A 238 -19.21 -15.16 -6.13
N GLU A 239 -19.01 -16.44 -5.85
CA GLU A 239 -18.07 -16.93 -4.85
C GLU A 239 -17.29 -18.12 -5.43
N ALA A 240 -16.05 -18.33 -4.97
CA ALA A 240 -15.23 -19.47 -5.30
C ALA A 240 -14.82 -20.22 -4.02
N TRP A 241 -14.66 -21.53 -4.13
CA TRP A 241 -14.23 -22.36 -3.00
C TRP A 241 -12.73 -22.19 -2.69
N ASP A 242 -12.39 -21.77 -1.48
CA ASP A 242 -10.98 -21.54 -1.09
C ASP A 242 -10.34 -22.68 -0.27
N GLY A 243 -11.10 -23.74 0.01
CA GLY A 243 -10.66 -24.90 0.80
C GLY A 243 -11.36 -25.01 2.15
N ASP A 244 -11.84 -23.90 2.69
CA ASP A 244 -12.52 -23.83 3.97
C ASP A 244 -13.90 -23.14 3.85
N ARG A 245 -13.97 -22.06 3.06
CA ARG A 245 -15.18 -21.26 2.85
C ARG A 245 -15.38 -20.85 1.39
N TRP A 246 -16.55 -20.27 1.15
CA TRP A 246 -16.86 -19.60 -0.11
C TRP A 246 -16.39 -18.15 -0.02
N SER A 247 -15.42 -17.80 -0.85
CA SER A 247 -14.82 -16.47 -0.90
C SER A 247 -15.33 -15.71 -2.12
N ALA A 248 -15.74 -14.44 -1.93
CA ALA A 248 -16.33 -13.63 -3.00
C ALA A 248 -15.37 -13.44 -4.18
N CYS A 249 -15.91 -13.50 -5.39
CA CYS A 249 -15.24 -13.20 -6.64
C CYS A 249 -15.54 -11.75 -7.04
N GLU A 250 -14.56 -11.07 -7.61
CA GLU A 250 -14.81 -9.77 -8.22
C GLU A 250 -15.37 -9.97 -9.62
N VAL A 251 -16.53 -9.35 -9.90
CA VAL A 251 -17.17 -9.38 -11.22
C VAL A 251 -16.63 -8.22 -12.03
N GLU A 252 -15.80 -8.52 -13.04
CA GLU A 252 -15.30 -7.48 -13.95
C GLU A 252 -16.37 -7.05 -14.96
N LYS A 253 -17.16 -8.01 -15.43
CA LYS A 253 -18.15 -7.81 -16.48
C LYS A 253 -19.23 -8.85 -16.36
N ASP A 254 -20.50 -8.44 -16.41
CA ASP A 254 -21.66 -9.31 -16.54
C ASP A 254 -22.55 -8.86 -17.70
N ASP A 255 -22.37 -9.47 -18.87
CA ASP A 255 -23.23 -9.23 -20.02
C ASP A 255 -24.58 -9.95 -19.91
N THR A 256 -24.77 -10.86 -18.94
CA THR A 256 -26.03 -11.59 -18.78
C THR A 256 -27.10 -10.72 -18.13
N GLY A 257 -26.69 -9.67 -17.41
CA GLY A 257 -27.57 -8.79 -16.65
C GLY A 257 -28.35 -9.55 -15.58
N GLY A 258 -27.67 -10.41 -14.82
CA GLY A 258 -28.32 -11.32 -13.87
C GLY A 258 -29.09 -12.46 -14.54
N PHE A 259 -28.47 -13.15 -15.50
CA PHE A 259 -29.09 -14.25 -16.28
C PHE A 259 -30.32 -13.83 -17.11
N ASN A 260 -30.55 -12.54 -17.35
CA ASN A 260 -31.65 -12.06 -18.18
C ASN A 260 -31.46 -12.33 -19.66
N ARG A 261 -30.21 -12.41 -20.13
CA ARG A 261 -29.87 -12.73 -21.52
C ARG A 261 -28.62 -13.59 -21.56
N SER A 262 -28.43 -14.26 -22.68
CA SER A 262 -27.17 -14.94 -22.98
C SER A 262 -26.02 -13.94 -23.04
N GLY A 263 -24.86 -14.30 -22.48
CA GLY A 263 -23.74 -13.39 -22.37
C GLY A 263 -22.50 -13.98 -21.70
N GLU A 264 -21.47 -13.16 -21.65
CA GLU A 264 -20.21 -13.43 -20.95
C GLU A 264 -20.21 -12.80 -19.55
N LEU A 265 -19.76 -13.60 -18.59
CA LEU A 265 -19.45 -13.17 -17.24
C LEU A 265 -17.95 -13.37 -17.01
N ILE A 266 -17.24 -12.31 -16.60
CA ILE A 266 -15.81 -12.33 -16.32
C ILE A 266 -15.60 -12.20 -14.81
N LEU A 267 -15.00 -13.22 -14.21
CA LEU A 267 -14.78 -13.34 -12.77
C LEU A 267 -13.28 -13.37 -12.45
N HIS A 268 -12.88 -12.57 -11.46
CA HIS A 268 -11.57 -12.70 -10.81
C HIS A 268 -11.70 -13.56 -9.57
N LEU A 269 -11.01 -14.68 -9.58
CA LEU A 269 -11.04 -15.67 -8.52
C LEU A 269 -10.00 -15.32 -7.44
N PRO A 270 -10.28 -15.64 -6.16
CA PRO A 270 -9.31 -15.41 -5.09
C PRO A 270 -8.03 -16.23 -5.30
N ALA A 271 -6.91 -15.73 -4.79
CA ALA A 271 -5.62 -16.42 -4.84
C ALA A 271 -5.64 -17.79 -4.13
N THR A 272 -6.60 -17.99 -3.22
CA THR A 272 -6.80 -19.21 -2.45
C THR A 272 -7.73 -20.23 -3.12
N HIS A 273 -8.28 -19.94 -4.31
CA HIS A 273 -9.19 -20.87 -4.99
C HIS A 273 -8.52 -22.23 -5.22
N THR A 274 -9.13 -23.29 -4.66
CA THR A 274 -8.56 -24.63 -4.57
C THR A 274 -9.60 -25.68 -4.96
N PRO A 275 -9.21 -26.91 -5.33
CA PRO A 275 -10.18 -27.94 -5.66
C PRO A 275 -11.10 -28.27 -4.47
N GLY A 276 -12.40 -28.30 -4.75
CA GLY A 276 -13.45 -28.68 -3.80
C GLY A 276 -14.24 -29.89 -4.30
N ARG A 277 -15.16 -30.38 -3.45
CA ARG A 277 -16.06 -31.47 -3.82
C ARG A 277 -17.52 -31.06 -3.60
N VAL A 278 -18.27 -30.88 -4.69
CA VAL A 278 -19.72 -30.61 -4.69
C VAL A 278 -20.39 -31.70 -5.51
N VAL A 279 -21.57 -32.17 -5.10
CA VAL A 279 -22.31 -33.27 -5.76
C VAL A 279 -21.44 -34.49 -6.13
N ARG A 280 -20.55 -34.87 -5.21
CA ARG A 280 -19.57 -35.98 -5.36
C ARG A 280 -18.53 -35.79 -6.47
N ARG A 281 -18.51 -34.68 -7.19
CA ARG A 281 -17.53 -34.33 -8.24
C ARG A 281 -16.44 -33.43 -7.68
N THR A 282 -15.19 -33.72 -8.04
CA THR A 282 -14.02 -32.92 -7.65
C THR A 282 -13.66 -31.96 -8.77
N GLY A 283 -13.34 -30.72 -8.44
CA GLY A 283 -12.97 -29.68 -9.41
C GLY A 283 -12.79 -28.32 -8.76
N GLY A 284 -12.50 -27.29 -9.56
CA GLY A 284 -12.63 -25.90 -9.10
C GLY A 284 -14.11 -25.54 -9.05
N TRP A 285 -14.62 -24.98 -7.96
CA TRP A 285 -16.05 -24.70 -7.84
C TRP A 285 -16.33 -23.22 -7.68
N LEU A 286 -17.23 -22.73 -8.52
CA LEU A 286 -17.83 -21.41 -8.42
C LEU A 286 -19.28 -21.55 -7.99
N ARG A 287 -19.77 -20.58 -7.23
CA ARG A 287 -21.15 -20.50 -6.77
C ARG A 287 -21.70 -19.11 -7.03
N CYS A 288 -22.82 -19.03 -7.73
CA CYS A 288 -23.66 -17.85 -7.78
C CYS A 288 -24.77 -18.01 -6.74
N ARG A 289 -24.88 -17.09 -5.80
CA ARG A 289 -25.87 -17.13 -4.73
C ARG A 289 -26.77 -15.90 -4.80
N LEU A 290 -28.08 -16.15 -4.71
CA LEU A 290 -29.10 -15.10 -4.58
C LEU A 290 -28.98 -14.48 -3.19
N VAL A 291 -28.86 -13.15 -3.13
CA VAL A 291 -28.83 -12.38 -1.88
C VAL A 291 -30.14 -11.60 -1.71
N GLU A 292 -30.33 -11.03 -0.53
CA GLU A 292 -31.44 -10.11 -0.29
C GLU A 292 -31.29 -8.87 -1.18
N ALA A 293 -32.35 -8.51 -1.88
CA ALA A 293 -32.37 -7.31 -2.70
C ALA A 293 -32.43 -6.06 -1.80
N ALA A 294 -31.78 -4.97 -2.21
CA ALA A 294 -31.92 -3.69 -1.54
C ALA A 294 -33.39 -3.23 -1.51
N ALA A 295 -33.76 -2.43 -0.50
CA ALA A 295 -35.15 -2.02 -0.28
C ALA A 295 -35.76 -1.23 -1.47
N ASP A 296 -34.92 -0.60 -2.29
CA ASP A 296 -35.28 0.20 -3.46
C ASP A 296 -35.26 -0.57 -4.78
N GLN A 297 -34.97 -1.88 -4.79
CA GLN A 297 -34.86 -2.66 -6.01
C GLN A 297 -35.71 -3.95 -6.01
N PRO A 298 -36.31 -4.30 -7.16
CA PRO A 298 -37.08 -5.54 -7.27
C PRO A 298 -36.15 -6.77 -7.42
N THR A 299 -36.68 -7.96 -7.12
CA THR A 299 -35.94 -9.23 -7.16
C THR A 299 -36.59 -10.23 -8.13
N TYR A 300 -35.95 -11.38 -8.34
CA TYR A 300 -36.46 -12.43 -9.22
C TYR A 300 -37.83 -12.94 -8.77
N VAL A 301 -38.83 -12.79 -9.63
CA VAL A 301 -40.18 -13.35 -9.42
C VAL A 301 -40.25 -14.83 -9.84
N ALA A 302 -39.43 -15.22 -10.82
CA ALA A 302 -39.26 -16.59 -11.32
C ALA A 302 -37.77 -16.90 -11.48
N PRO A 303 -37.35 -18.18 -11.36
CA PRO A 303 -35.95 -18.54 -11.51
C PRO A 303 -35.51 -18.35 -12.96
N PRO A 304 -34.36 -17.69 -13.23
CA PRO A 304 -33.78 -17.70 -14.56
C PRO A 304 -33.36 -19.12 -14.92
N VAL A 305 -33.34 -19.42 -16.22
CA VAL A 305 -32.96 -20.73 -16.75
C VAL A 305 -31.68 -20.63 -17.58
N VAL A 306 -30.82 -21.62 -17.43
CA VAL A 306 -29.58 -21.78 -18.20
C VAL A 306 -29.71 -23.01 -19.10
N ARG A 307 -29.41 -22.83 -20.38
CA ARG A 307 -29.41 -23.87 -21.43
C ARG A 307 -28.02 -24.41 -21.74
N GLY A 308 -27.00 -23.60 -21.49
CA GLY A 308 -25.62 -23.95 -21.78
C GLY A 308 -24.64 -23.16 -20.93
N VAL A 309 -23.54 -23.82 -20.57
CA VAL A 309 -22.43 -23.20 -19.84
C VAL A 309 -21.14 -23.62 -20.51
N THR A 310 -20.28 -22.66 -20.81
CA THR A 310 -18.86 -22.93 -21.07
C THR A 310 -17.99 -22.06 -20.18
N ALA A 311 -16.82 -22.56 -19.84
CA ALA A 311 -15.87 -21.87 -18.98
C ALA A 311 -14.46 -21.99 -19.55
N PHE A 312 -13.65 -20.96 -19.39
CA PHE A 312 -12.23 -21.00 -19.72
C PHE A 312 -11.46 -19.90 -19.01
N THR A 313 -10.18 -20.15 -18.74
CA THR A 313 -9.25 -19.17 -18.16
C THR A 313 -8.75 -18.22 -19.25
N ILE A 314 -8.78 -16.91 -18.98
CA ILE A 314 -8.26 -15.87 -19.87
C ILE A 314 -7.10 -15.08 -19.26
N GLY A 315 -6.68 -15.40 -18.04
CA GLY A 315 -5.64 -14.65 -17.36
C GLY A 315 -5.53 -15.02 -15.89
N ALA A 316 -4.66 -14.31 -15.17
CA ALA A 316 -4.59 -14.35 -13.72
C ALA A 316 -3.91 -13.08 -13.17
N THR A 317 -4.04 -12.88 -11.87
CA THR A 317 -3.57 -11.69 -11.16
C THR A 317 -2.46 -12.05 -10.16
N VAL A 318 -1.43 -11.22 -10.09
CA VAL A 318 -0.31 -11.39 -9.14
C VAL A 318 0.13 -10.03 -8.61
N GLY A 319 0.63 -10.01 -7.38
CA GLY A 319 1.23 -8.83 -6.79
C GLY A 319 2.50 -8.42 -7.54
N ALA A 320 2.68 -7.12 -7.69
CA ALA A 320 3.86 -6.50 -8.24
C ALA A 320 4.23 -5.25 -7.42
N GLU A 321 5.52 -4.96 -7.34
CA GLU A 321 6.05 -3.85 -6.55
C GLU A 321 7.02 -3.01 -7.37
N HIS A 322 7.08 -1.71 -7.08
CA HIS A 322 8.05 -0.78 -7.63
C HIS A 322 9.43 -0.99 -7.01
N ALA A 323 9.99 -2.17 -7.24
CA ALA A 323 11.31 -2.56 -6.79
C ALA A 323 11.92 -3.54 -7.79
N GLU A 324 13.23 -3.43 -8.00
CA GLU A 324 14.00 -4.38 -8.78
C GLU A 324 14.64 -5.39 -7.85
N ARG A 325 14.59 -6.68 -8.20
CA ARG A 325 15.25 -7.75 -7.44
C ARG A 325 16.65 -8.01 -8.01
N ILE A 326 17.66 -7.84 -7.17
CA ILE A 326 19.05 -8.22 -7.45
C ILE A 326 19.31 -9.57 -6.78
N THR A 327 19.98 -10.49 -7.48
CA THR A 327 20.26 -11.84 -7.00
C THR A 327 21.74 -12.19 -7.11
N ASP A 328 22.23 -13.01 -6.19
CA ASP A 328 23.59 -13.57 -6.16
C ASP A 328 24.70 -12.50 -6.25
N GLU A 329 24.53 -11.37 -5.58
CA GLU A 329 25.56 -10.32 -5.55
C GLU A 329 26.69 -10.68 -4.58
N VAL A 330 27.92 -10.79 -5.10
CA VAL A 330 29.11 -10.95 -4.27
C VAL A 330 29.63 -9.58 -3.84
N LEU A 331 29.57 -9.30 -2.54
CA LEU A 331 30.02 -8.02 -1.97
C LEU A 331 31.54 -7.94 -1.88
N GLY A 332 32.21 -9.09 -1.69
CA GLY A 332 33.66 -9.17 -1.62
C GLY A 332 34.17 -10.35 -0.81
N THR A 333 35.46 -10.30 -0.48
CA THR A 333 36.15 -11.32 0.32
C THR A 333 36.47 -10.78 1.70
N ALA A 334 36.14 -11.53 2.74
CA ALA A 334 36.42 -11.18 4.13
C ALA A 334 37.92 -11.18 4.43
N GLU A 335 38.37 -10.19 5.19
CA GLU A 335 39.77 -10.09 5.64
C GLU A 335 40.00 -10.80 6.97
N GLY A 336 38.93 -11.20 7.67
CA GLY A 336 39.00 -11.81 9.00
C GLY A 336 39.13 -10.82 10.14
N VAL A 337 38.72 -9.55 9.93
CA VAL A 337 38.85 -8.49 10.94
C VAL A 337 37.48 -8.13 11.54
N PRO A 338 37.37 -7.90 12.87
CA PRO A 338 36.14 -7.43 13.49
C PRO A 338 35.70 -6.07 12.95
N GLY A 339 34.38 -5.82 12.90
CA GLY A 339 33.83 -4.55 12.42
C GLY A 339 33.99 -4.33 10.90
N GLN A 340 34.33 -5.37 10.14
CA GLN A 340 34.43 -5.27 8.69
C GLN A 340 33.07 -4.88 8.09
N SER A 341 33.10 -4.03 7.06
CA SER A 341 31.90 -3.60 6.35
C SER A 341 32.04 -3.77 4.84
N PHE A 342 30.90 -3.93 4.18
CA PHE A 342 30.73 -4.06 2.74
C PHE A 342 29.57 -3.18 2.28
N THR A 343 29.43 -2.96 0.98
CA THR A 343 28.34 -2.15 0.43
C THR A 343 27.75 -2.86 -0.78
N VAL A 344 26.43 -2.92 -0.88
CA VAL A 344 25.76 -3.42 -2.09
C VAL A 344 25.96 -2.47 -3.26
N SER A 345 25.90 -3.01 -4.47
CA SER A 345 26.13 -2.27 -5.72
C SER A 345 25.04 -1.26 -6.03
N ARG A 346 23.80 -1.50 -5.57
CA ARG A 346 22.62 -0.68 -5.88
C ARG A 346 21.82 -0.34 -4.62
N PRO A 347 22.25 0.64 -3.82
CA PRO A 347 21.40 1.25 -2.81
C PRO A 347 20.40 2.22 -3.46
N PRO A 348 19.28 2.55 -2.78
CA PRO A 348 18.86 2.03 -1.48
C PRO A 348 18.27 0.61 -1.58
N VAL A 349 18.22 -0.09 -0.44
CA VAL A 349 17.61 -1.41 -0.28
C VAL A 349 16.19 -1.25 0.23
N VAL A 350 15.21 -1.88 -0.43
CA VAL A 350 13.82 -1.88 0.03
C VAL A 350 13.67 -2.89 1.17
N PRO A 351 13.10 -2.51 2.33
CA PRO A 351 12.93 -3.40 3.48
C PRO A 351 12.09 -4.65 3.15
N ASP A 352 12.65 -5.85 3.34
CA ASP A 352 11.99 -7.16 3.57
C ASP A 352 13.04 -8.26 3.47
N GLU A 353 13.49 -8.54 2.25
CA GLU A 353 14.27 -9.72 1.88
C GLU A 353 15.72 -9.29 1.71
N PHE A 354 16.57 -9.69 2.65
CA PHE A 354 18.02 -9.52 2.57
C PHE A 354 18.70 -10.75 3.15
N ALA A 355 19.02 -11.71 2.28
CA ALA A 355 19.64 -12.97 2.69
C ALA A 355 21.16 -12.91 2.46
N LEU A 356 21.91 -12.71 3.55
CA LEU A 356 23.38 -12.70 3.54
C LEU A 356 23.93 -14.11 3.78
N GLU A 357 24.78 -14.56 2.86
CA GLU A 357 25.49 -15.82 2.89
C GLU A 357 26.99 -15.57 2.91
N VAL A 358 27.70 -16.23 3.82
CA VAL A 358 29.16 -16.21 3.89
C VAL A 358 29.65 -17.61 3.60
N THR A 359 30.41 -17.77 2.53
CA THR A 359 30.99 -19.05 2.14
C THR A 359 32.46 -19.08 2.53
N PRO A 360 32.89 -19.97 3.45
CA PRO A 360 34.30 -20.12 3.79
C PRO A 360 35.14 -20.48 2.55
N PRO A 361 36.43 -20.09 2.50
CA PRO A 361 37.30 -20.49 1.41
C PRO A 361 37.46 -22.02 1.42
N GLU A 362 37.49 -22.64 0.24
CA GLU A 362 37.80 -24.07 0.16
C GLU A 362 39.18 -24.34 0.79
N PRO A 363 39.33 -25.40 1.61
CA PRO A 363 40.63 -25.78 2.10
C PRO A 363 41.51 -26.07 0.89
N ALA A 364 42.67 -25.41 0.81
CA ALA A 364 43.63 -25.64 -0.27
C ALA A 364 43.87 -27.14 -0.40
N ARG A 365 43.39 -27.76 -1.49
CA ARG A 365 43.68 -29.16 -1.78
C ARG A 365 45.20 -29.29 -1.78
N ALA A 366 45.73 -30.10 -0.86
CA ALA A 366 47.14 -30.47 -0.87
C ALA A 366 47.47 -30.97 -2.28
N VAL A 367 48.42 -30.31 -2.93
CA VAL A 367 48.90 -30.67 -4.26
C VAL A 367 49.52 -32.07 -4.17
N GLY A 368 48.71 -33.09 -4.42
CA GLY A 368 49.17 -34.49 -4.37
C GLY A 368 48.12 -35.50 -3.92
N ALA A 369 47.04 -35.69 -4.68
CA ALA A 369 46.39 -36.98 -4.90
C ALA A 369 45.26 -36.81 -5.93
N GLY A 370 45.24 -37.68 -6.93
CA GLY A 370 44.45 -37.52 -8.14
C GLY A 370 42.94 -37.73 -8.02
N ALA A 371 42.29 -37.22 -9.07
CA ALA A 371 41.04 -37.65 -9.69
C ALA A 371 39.76 -37.79 -8.83
N GLY A 372 38.78 -36.95 -9.17
CA GLY A 372 37.39 -37.40 -9.33
C GLY A 372 36.52 -37.39 -8.08
N SER A 373 36.26 -36.21 -7.50
CA SER A 373 34.97 -35.98 -6.84
C SER A 373 34.39 -34.68 -7.34
N ALA A 374 33.12 -34.75 -7.76
CA ALA A 374 32.31 -33.60 -8.14
C ALA A 374 32.41 -32.53 -7.05
N GLY A 375 32.74 -31.29 -7.46
CA GLY A 375 32.92 -30.16 -6.58
C GLY A 375 31.62 -29.80 -5.88
N GLY A 376 31.50 -30.21 -4.61
CA GLY A 376 30.59 -29.58 -3.69
C GLY A 376 31.29 -28.38 -3.09
N SER A 377 30.89 -27.17 -3.47
CA SER A 377 31.22 -25.94 -2.75
C SER A 377 31.00 -26.17 -1.25
N ALA A 378 31.88 -25.61 -0.40
CA ALA A 378 31.62 -25.56 1.03
C ALA A 378 30.20 -24.99 1.29
N PRO A 379 29.44 -25.53 2.26
CA PRO A 379 28.11 -25.02 2.55
C PRO A 379 28.21 -23.56 2.98
N ALA A 380 27.38 -22.71 2.38
CA ALA A 380 27.30 -21.30 2.73
C ALA A 380 26.61 -21.15 4.09
N ASP A 381 27.22 -20.37 4.98
CA ASP A 381 26.63 -20.02 6.26
C ASP A 381 25.66 -18.86 6.08
N VAL A 382 24.40 -19.04 6.49
CA VAL A 382 23.40 -17.95 6.51
C VAL A 382 23.61 -17.11 7.77
N TRP A 383 23.68 -15.80 7.59
CA TRP A 383 23.80 -14.82 8.66
C TRP A 383 22.45 -14.16 8.94
N THR A 384 22.22 -13.81 10.20
CA THR A 384 20.96 -13.22 10.67
C THR A 384 21.11 -11.71 10.81
N ARG A 385 20.16 -10.97 10.24
CA ARG A 385 20.10 -9.52 10.40
C ARG A 385 19.66 -9.16 11.82
N VAL A 386 20.37 -8.25 12.46
CA VAL A 386 20.00 -7.64 13.75
C VAL A 386 19.97 -6.11 13.63
N ASP A 387 19.28 -5.45 14.56
CA ASP A 387 19.24 -3.97 14.60
C ASP A 387 20.57 -3.38 15.08
N ASP A 388 21.17 -4.03 16.07
CA ASP A 388 22.45 -3.72 16.71
C ASP A 388 23.11 -4.98 17.27
N PHE A 389 24.38 -4.88 17.67
CA PHE A 389 25.17 -6.00 18.17
C PHE A 389 25.18 -6.16 19.70
N ALA A 390 24.46 -5.34 20.48
CA ALA A 390 24.60 -5.27 21.93
C ALA A 390 24.30 -6.61 22.64
N HIS A 391 23.42 -7.42 22.05
CA HIS A 391 23.02 -8.73 22.56
C HIS A 391 23.66 -9.91 21.80
N SER A 392 24.60 -9.65 20.89
CA SER A 392 25.25 -10.69 20.09
C SER A 392 26.40 -11.34 20.86
N ALA A 393 26.40 -12.66 20.94
CA ALA A 393 27.51 -13.46 21.44
C ALA A 393 28.64 -13.60 20.41
N PRO A 394 29.87 -13.97 20.81
CA PRO A 394 31.02 -14.10 19.89
C PRO A 394 30.84 -15.08 18.73
N ASP A 395 29.97 -16.09 18.87
CA ASP A 395 29.71 -17.10 17.83
C ASP A 395 28.44 -16.80 17.01
N ASP A 396 27.69 -15.75 17.38
CA ASP A 396 26.45 -15.39 16.70
C ASP A 396 26.75 -14.79 15.33
N ARG A 397 26.22 -15.42 14.28
CA ARG A 397 26.38 -15.01 12.89
C ARG A 397 25.46 -13.84 12.57
N HIS A 398 25.72 -12.70 13.18
CA HIS A 398 24.91 -11.50 13.07
C HIS A 398 25.56 -10.45 12.16
N PHE A 399 24.72 -9.74 11.42
CA PHE A 399 25.11 -8.57 10.66
C PHE A 399 24.07 -7.46 10.82
N THR A 400 24.48 -6.22 10.61
CA THR A 400 23.57 -5.08 10.48
C THR A 400 23.56 -4.60 9.04
N LEU A 401 22.45 -3.99 8.63
CA LEU A 401 22.28 -3.40 7.30
C LEU A 401 21.74 -1.98 7.47
N ASP A 402 22.42 -1.01 6.88
CA ASP A 402 21.86 0.30 6.58
C ASP A 402 21.23 0.24 5.18
N GLU A 403 19.91 0.23 5.11
CA GLU A 403 19.19 0.15 3.85
C GLU A 403 19.32 1.39 2.98
N GLY A 404 19.51 2.58 3.58
CA GLY A 404 19.64 3.81 2.82
C GLY A 404 20.96 3.86 2.05
N THR A 405 22.06 3.48 2.71
CA THR A 405 23.40 3.46 2.09
C THR A 405 23.76 2.11 1.47
N GLY A 406 23.04 1.05 1.82
CA GLY A 406 23.35 -0.31 1.39
C GLY A 406 24.54 -0.94 2.11
N ARG A 407 24.96 -0.39 3.27
CA ARG A 407 26.13 -0.84 4.01
C ARG A 407 25.79 -2.03 4.90
N VAL A 408 26.50 -3.14 4.70
CA VAL A 408 26.47 -4.34 5.54
C VAL A 408 27.65 -4.29 6.49
N GLU A 409 27.42 -4.50 7.78
CA GLU A 409 28.48 -4.47 8.80
C GLU A 409 28.45 -5.73 9.66
N PHE A 410 29.63 -6.20 10.06
CA PHE A 410 29.84 -7.34 10.95
C PHE A 410 30.20 -6.89 12.36
N GLY A 411 30.00 -7.76 13.34
CA GLY A 411 30.21 -7.47 14.76
C GLY A 411 31.59 -6.88 15.09
N PRO A 412 31.67 -5.77 15.85
CA PRO A 412 32.93 -5.21 16.29
C PRO A 412 33.56 -6.02 17.44
N ALA A 413 34.84 -5.75 17.71
CA ALA A 413 35.52 -6.22 18.91
C ALA A 413 35.93 -5.02 19.77
N VAL A 414 35.58 -5.04 21.05
CA VAL A 414 35.85 -3.96 21.99
C VAL A 414 36.78 -4.47 23.08
N ARG A 415 37.76 -3.64 23.44
CA ARG A 415 38.66 -3.95 24.56
C ARG A 415 38.02 -3.55 25.88
N GLU A 416 37.93 -4.49 26.82
CA GLU A 416 37.39 -4.25 28.15
C GLU A 416 38.44 -3.65 29.09
N ARG A 417 37.99 -3.18 30.26
CA ARG A 417 38.86 -2.50 31.25
C ARG A 417 39.97 -3.40 31.79
N ASP A 418 39.75 -4.71 31.81
CA ASP A 418 40.72 -5.72 32.21
C ASP A 418 41.75 -6.05 31.09
N GLY A 419 41.60 -5.44 29.92
CA GLY A 419 42.45 -5.63 28.76
C GLY A 419 42.03 -6.77 27.84
N SER A 420 41.02 -7.56 28.22
CA SER A 420 40.43 -8.60 27.37
C SER A 420 39.69 -8.01 26.17
N ILE A 421 39.49 -8.82 25.12
CA ILE A 421 38.76 -8.41 23.91
C ILE A 421 37.44 -9.16 23.90
N ARG A 422 36.34 -8.43 23.88
CA ARG A 422 35.00 -8.96 23.71
C ARG A 422 34.53 -8.77 22.28
N HIS A 423 34.05 -9.85 21.67
CA HIS A 423 33.43 -9.84 20.34
C HIS A 423 31.91 -9.71 20.45
N PHE A 424 31.33 -8.87 19.61
CA PHE A 424 29.89 -8.65 19.53
C PHE A 424 29.34 -9.24 18.23
N GLY A 425 29.45 -10.56 18.10
CA GLY A 425 29.15 -11.30 16.88
C GLY A 425 30.37 -12.02 16.29
N ALA A 426 30.10 -13.05 15.50
CA ALA A 426 31.09 -13.80 14.76
C ALA A 426 31.78 -12.93 13.71
N VAL A 427 33.05 -13.24 13.44
CA VAL A 427 33.83 -12.58 12.39
C VAL A 427 33.98 -13.55 11.22
N PRO A 428 33.57 -13.17 9.99
CA PRO A 428 33.80 -13.98 8.80
C PRO A 428 35.28 -14.36 8.66
N VAL A 429 35.59 -15.63 8.44
CA VAL A 429 36.98 -16.08 8.32
C VAL A 429 37.67 -15.41 7.12
N LYS A 430 38.97 -15.14 7.25
CA LYS A 430 39.77 -14.57 6.15
C LYS A 430 39.65 -15.43 4.89
N GLY A 431 39.35 -14.80 3.76
CA GLY A 431 39.15 -15.48 2.48
C GLY A 431 37.73 -15.94 2.22
N ALA A 432 36.80 -15.78 3.17
CA ALA A 432 35.40 -16.13 2.95
C ALA A 432 34.74 -15.18 1.94
N SER A 433 33.92 -15.72 1.03
CA SER A 433 33.12 -14.92 0.09
C SER A 433 31.84 -14.45 0.78
N VAL A 434 31.63 -13.13 0.80
CA VAL A 434 30.42 -12.50 1.33
C VAL A 434 29.48 -12.23 0.15
N ARG A 435 28.30 -12.83 0.17
CA ARG A 435 27.33 -12.76 -0.92
C ARG A 435 25.94 -12.48 -0.37
N VAL A 436 25.18 -11.66 -1.08
CA VAL A 436 23.75 -11.46 -0.85
C VAL A 436 22.99 -12.29 -1.89
N ARG A 437 22.22 -13.28 -1.44
CA ARG A 437 21.47 -14.18 -2.33
C ARG A 437 20.39 -13.43 -3.09
N SER A 438 19.69 -12.54 -2.42
CA SER A 438 18.68 -11.66 -2.99
C SER A 438 18.51 -10.43 -2.13
N TYR A 439 18.33 -9.28 -2.78
CA TYR A 439 17.79 -8.07 -2.17
C TYR A 439 16.99 -7.28 -3.19
N ARG A 440 16.16 -6.35 -2.71
CA ARG A 440 15.38 -5.46 -3.56
C ARG A 440 15.94 -4.04 -3.50
N THR A 441 15.98 -3.36 -4.63
CA THR A 441 16.41 -1.96 -4.74
C THR A 441 15.36 -1.12 -5.45
N GLY A 442 15.34 0.19 -5.18
CA GLY A 442 14.37 1.13 -5.74
C GLY A 442 13.37 1.62 -4.70
N GLY A 443 12.08 1.51 -5.01
CA GLY A 443 11.01 2.12 -4.23
C GLY A 443 10.79 3.60 -4.55
N GLY A 444 10.28 4.34 -3.57
CA GLY A 444 10.05 5.78 -3.68
C GLY A 444 8.64 6.16 -4.11
N ALA A 445 8.33 7.44 -3.96
CA ALA A 445 7.01 8.02 -4.23
C ALA A 445 6.61 7.95 -5.70
N GLN A 446 7.59 7.91 -6.61
CA GLN A 446 7.36 7.71 -8.06
C GLN A 446 6.69 6.38 -8.38
N GLY A 447 6.77 5.38 -7.49
CA GLY A 447 6.05 4.13 -7.62
C GLY A 447 4.53 4.28 -7.46
N ASN A 448 4.04 5.37 -6.89
CA ASN A 448 2.60 5.56 -6.73
C ASN A 448 1.96 5.95 -8.06
N VAL A 449 1.35 4.96 -8.74
CA VAL A 449 0.76 5.11 -10.07
C VAL A 449 -0.74 4.80 -10.05
N ALA A 450 -1.50 5.53 -10.86
CA ALA A 450 -2.95 5.37 -10.93
C ALA A 450 -3.34 3.99 -11.51
N ARG A 451 -4.61 3.61 -11.28
CA ARG A 451 -5.24 2.45 -11.92
C ARG A 451 -5.05 2.47 -13.44
N GLY A 452 -4.70 1.32 -13.99
CA GLY A 452 -4.57 1.12 -15.43
C GLY A 452 -3.40 1.85 -16.08
N THR A 453 -2.35 2.24 -15.32
CA THR A 453 -1.15 2.90 -15.84
C THR A 453 -0.06 1.89 -16.23
N LEU A 454 0.05 0.76 -15.51
CA LEU A 454 0.98 -0.33 -15.82
C LEU A 454 0.45 -1.13 -17.01
N ARG A 455 0.99 -0.89 -18.21
CA ARG A 455 0.49 -1.49 -19.47
C ARG A 455 1.58 -2.15 -20.30
N VAL A 456 2.84 -1.83 -20.04
CA VAL A 456 3.97 -2.27 -20.86
C VAL A 456 4.61 -3.48 -20.21
N LEU A 457 4.68 -4.59 -20.92
CA LEU A 457 5.48 -5.75 -20.50
C LEU A 457 6.91 -5.56 -21.00
N ARG A 458 7.89 -5.50 -20.09
CA ARG A 458 9.32 -5.29 -20.42
C ARG A 458 10.04 -6.62 -20.68
N GLY A 459 9.60 -7.70 -20.04
CA GLY A 459 10.11 -9.06 -20.25
C GLY A 459 9.27 -9.89 -21.23
N THR A 460 9.71 -11.12 -21.51
CA THR A 460 8.93 -12.07 -22.29
C THR A 460 8.03 -12.92 -21.38
N ALA A 461 6.71 -12.83 -21.56
CA ALA A 461 5.75 -13.78 -21.00
C ALA A 461 4.97 -14.42 -22.16
N PRO A 462 5.25 -15.67 -22.54
CA PRO A 462 4.58 -16.34 -23.65
C PRO A 462 3.05 -16.33 -23.50
N PHE A 463 2.34 -16.18 -24.62
CA PHE A 463 0.87 -16.19 -24.69
C PHE A 463 0.15 -15.06 -23.94
N VAL A 464 0.87 -14.13 -23.30
CA VAL A 464 0.30 -12.93 -22.69
C VAL A 464 0.11 -11.85 -23.77
N ALA A 465 -1.12 -11.35 -23.93
CA ALA A 465 -1.44 -10.26 -24.85
C ALA A 465 -1.40 -8.89 -24.19
N ARG A 466 -1.77 -8.80 -22.90
CA ARG A 466 -1.87 -7.52 -22.19
C ARG A 466 -1.60 -7.72 -20.70
N VAL A 467 -1.06 -6.68 -20.08
CA VAL A 467 -0.97 -6.54 -18.63
C VAL A 467 -1.65 -5.23 -18.22
N GLU A 468 -2.31 -5.24 -17.06
CA GLU A 468 -2.88 -4.04 -16.46
C GLU A 468 -2.91 -4.12 -14.93
N ASN A 469 -2.74 -3.00 -14.24
CA ASN A 469 -3.11 -2.88 -12.83
C ASN A 469 -4.57 -2.43 -12.70
N ARG A 470 -5.41 -3.24 -12.04
CA ARG A 470 -6.83 -2.92 -11.86
C ARG A 470 -7.10 -1.97 -10.68
N ARG A 471 -6.12 -1.85 -9.79
CA ARG A 471 -6.09 -0.93 -8.64
C ARG A 471 -4.86 -0.02 -8.77
N PRO A 472 -4.84 1.16 -8.14
CA PRO A 472 -3.64 1.99 -8.08
C PRO A 472 -2.50 1.23 -7.37
N ALA A 473 -1.27 1.64 -7.65
CA ALA A 473 -0.13 1.28 -6.83
C ALA A 473 0.08 2.33 -5.76
N VAL A 474 0.21 1.88 -4.51
CA VAL A 474 0.30 2.72 -3.33
C VAL A 474 1.36 2.20 -2.37
N GLY A 475 1.81 3.04 -1.45
CA GLY A 475 2.78 2.69 -0.41
C GLY A 475 4.23 3.02 -0.73
N GLY A 476 4.52 3.59 -1.91
CA GLY A 476 5.85 4.06 -2.26
C GLY A 476 6.16 5.38 -1.55
N VAL A 477 7.27 5.44 -0.81
CA VAL A 477 7.73 6.66 -0.13
C VAL A 477 9.22 6.80 -0.32
N ASP A 478 9.67 8.03 -0.55
CA ASP A 478 11.10 8.33 -0.73
C ASP A 478 11.86 8.13 0.58
N GLY A 479 13.16 7.84 0.47
CA GLY A 479 14.03 7.75 1.64
C GLY A 479 14.03 9.07 2.41
N GLU A 480 14.13 8.96 3.74
CA GLU A 480 14.07 10.12 4.62
C GLU A 480 15.24 11.08 4.35
N THR A 481 14.94 12.37 4.28
CA THR A 481 15.97 13.39 4.14
C THR A 481 16.68 13.65 5.47
N VAL A 482 17.91 14.16 5.41
CA VAL A 482 18.66 14.56 6.61
C VAL A 482 17.89 15.60 7.44
N ASP A 483 17.21 16.56 6.79
CA ASP A 483 16.45 17.58 7.50
C ASP A 483 15.22 17.01 8.21
N SER A 484 14.52 16.05 7.61
CA SER A 484 13.45 15.30 8.27
C SER A 484 13.99 14.52 9.48
N ALA A 485 15.14 13.86 9.33
CA ALA A 485 15.77 13.11 10.42
C ALA A 485 16.23 14.01 11.57
N ARG A 486 16.62 15.27 11.31
CA ARG A 486 16.91 16.26 12.36
C ARG A 486 15.69 16.61 13.21
N ILE A 487 14.50 16.61 12.60
CA ILE A 487 13.24 16.83 13.33
C ILE A 487 12.87 15.58 14.12
N ARG A 488 13.03 14.39 13.53
CA ARG A 488 12.69 13.11 14.16
C ARG A 488 13.62 12.69 15.29
N GLY A 489 14.93 12.86 15.14
CA GLY A 489 15.95 12.35 16.08
C GLY A 489 15.70 12.71 17.55
N PRO A 490 15.43 13.98 17.89
CA PRO A 490 15.07 14.37 19.25
C PRO A 490 13.78 13.73 19.76
N LEU A 491 12.81 13.45 18.88
CA LEU A 491 11.55 12.82 19.26
C LEU A 491 11.75 11.33 19.60
N THR A 492 12.64 10.63 18.89
CA THR A 492 13.02 9.23 19.22
C THR A 492 13.66 9.13 20.60
N LEU A 493 14.45 10.13 21.03
CA LEU A 493 15.00 10.19 22.39
C LEU A 493 13.93 10.37 23.47
N ARG A 494 12.77 10.95 23.14
CA ARG A 494 11.66 11.13 24.10
C ARG A 494 10.90 9.83 24.33
N THR A 495 10.71 9.01 23.30
CA THR A 495 9.95 7.76 23.41
C THR A 495 10.77 6.63 24.03
N LEU A 496 12.10 6.65 23.89
CA LEU A 496 13.00 5.57 24.34
C LEU A 496 12.51 4.17 23.89
N GLN A 497 11.94 4.10 22.68
CA GLN A 497 11.38 2.88 22.09
C GLN A 497 10.22 2.24 22.91
N ARG A 498 9.46 3.04 23.66
CA ARG A 498 8.27 2.60 24.42
C ARG A 498 7.04 3.42 24.05
N ALA A 499 5.90 2.76 23.87
CA ALA A 499 4.63 3.37 23.48
C ALA A 499 3.76 3.65 24.72
N VAL A 500 3.99 4.76 25.44
CA VAL A 500 3.30 5.04 26.72
C VAL A 500 2.17 6.03 26.53
N VAL A 501 2.43 7.18 25.91
CA VAL A 501 1.43 8.21 25.62
C VAL A 501 0.99 8.16 24.16
N PRO A 502 -0.18 8.72 23.77
CA PRO A 502 -0.67 8.65 22.39
C PRO A 502 0.35 9.06 21.32
N GLN A 503 1.13 10.10 21.60
CA GLN A 503 2.18 10.59 20.69
C GLN A 503 3.31 9.57 20.49
N ASP A 504 3.60 8.72 21.47
CA ASP A 504 4.62 7.67 21.34
C ASP A 504 4.14 6.58 20.37
N TYR A 505 2.85 6.21 20.43
CA TYR A 505 2.24 5.26 19.49
C TYR A 505 2.31 5.79 18.06
N GLU A 506 1.96 7.07 17.86
CA GLU A 506 2.02 7.70 16.54
C GLU A 506 3.44 7.73 15.99
N LEU A 507 4.43 8.07 16.83
CA LEU A 507 5.83 8.14 16.41
C LEU A 507 6.40 6.77 16.05
N LEU A 508 6.22 5.78 16.92
CA LEU A 508 6.74 4.42 16.70
C LEU A 508 6.05 3.72 15.52
N ALA A 509 4.77 4.01 15.27
CA ALA A 509 4.09 3.51 14.09
C ALA A 509 4.69 4.05 12.78
N ARG A 510 5.06 5.34 12.74
CA ARG A 510 5.69 5.96 11.56
C ARG A 510 7.09 5.41 11.26
N GLU A 511 7.79 4.86 12.26
CA GLU A 511 9.10 4.22 12.04
C GLU A 511 9.00 2.98 11.15
N VAL A 512 7.90 2.23 11.24
CA VAL A 512 7.70 0.97 10.48
C VAL A 512 6.71 1.08 9.33
N ALA A 513 6.03 2.22 9.20
CA ALA A 513 5.08 2.50 8.13
C ALA A 513 5.33 3.91 7.56
N PRO A 514 6.44 4.11 6.83
CA PRO A 514 6.69 5.38 6.15
C PRO A 514 5.62 5.67 5.09
N ASP A 515 4.93 4.63 4.58
CA ASP A 515 3.75 4.72 3.72
C ASP A 515 2.54 5.37 4.39
N ALA A 516 2.47 5.44 5.72
CA ALA A 516 1.40 6.10 6.45
C ALA A 516 1.59 7.62 6.44
N ALA A 517 0.84 8.33 5.59
CA ALA A 517 0.83 9.79 5.55
C ALA A 517 0.31 10.40 6.86
N ARG A 518 -0.70 9.78 7.50
CA ARG A 518 -1.20 10.21 8.80
C ARG A 518 -1.38 9.01 9.71
N VAL A 519 -0.91 9.17 10.95
CA VAL A 519 -1.17 8.23 12.05
C VAL A 519 -1.75 9.04 13.18
N HIS A 520 -2.93 8.62 13.66
CA HIS A 520 -3.62 9.29 14.74
C HIS A 520 -4.03 8.31 15.84
N CYS A 521 -3.55 8.55 17.05
CA CYS A 521 -3.84 7.73 18.21
C CYS A 521 -5.01 8.31 19.00
N VAL A 522 -6.08 7.53 19.13
CA VAL A 522 -7.27 7.87 19.91
C VAL A 522 -7.33 6.95 21.14
N PRO A 523 -7.22 7.50 22.36
CA PRO A 523 -7.46 6.70 23.57
C PRO A 523 -8.94 6.32 23.66
N GLU A 524 -9.24 5.07 24.02
CA GLU A 524 -10.61 4.62 24.30
C GLU A 524 -11.02 4.97 25.73
N ASP A 525 -12.29 5.32 25.91
CA ASP A 525 -12.88 5.54 27.23
C ASP A 525 -13.07 4.16 27.92
N GLY A 526 -12.20 3.81 28.88
CA GLY A 526 -12.30 2.53 29.61
C GLY A 526 -10.95 1.90 29.98
N GLU A 527 -10.89 0.56 30.04
CA GLU A 527 -9.68 -0.23 30.33
C GLU A 527 -8.58 0.02 29.29
N ALA A 528 -7.66 0.96 29.55
CA ALA A 528 -6.37 1.15 28.90
C ALA A 528 -6.32 0.86 27.37
N GLY A 529 -7.38 1.24 26.65
CA GLY A 529 -7.56 0.94 25.24
C GLY A 529 -6.97 2.04 24.38
N VAL A 530 -6.24 1.67 23.33
CA VAL A 530 -5.61 2.57 22.38
C VAL A 530 -6.01 2.13 20.99
N ARG A 531 -6.64 3.04 20.24
CA ARG A 531 -6.98 2.86 18.82
C ARG A 531 -6.05 3.73 17.98
N LEU A 532 -5.33 3.11 17.07
CA LEU A 532 -4.41 3.78 16.16
C LEU A 532 -5.01 3.77 14.75
N LEU A 533 -5.34 4.96 14.27
CA LEU A 533 -5.91 5.19 12.94
C LEU A 533 -4.78 5.46 11.96
N VAL A 534 -4.71 4.67 10.88
CA VAL A 534 -3.65 4.75 9.88
C VAL A 534 -4.25 5.17 8.53
N VAL A 535 -3.73 6.27 7.98
CA VAL A 535 -4.08 6.79 6.66
C VAL A 535 -2.86 6.67 5.76
N PRO A 536 -2.94 5.93 4.63
CA PRO A 536 -1.83 5.79 3.72
C PRO A 536 -1.57 7.07 2.94
N SER A 537 -0.39 7.16 2.34
CA SER A 537 -0.07 8.19 1.34
C SER A 537 -0.85 7.94 0.05
N GLY A 538 -1.41 9.01 -0.52
CA GLY A 538 -2.13 8.99 -1.79
C GLY A 538 -1.65 10.15 -2.67
N ARG A 539 -1.58 9.93 -3.99
CA ARG A 539 -1.06 10.94 -4.94
C ARG A 539 -2.12 11.98 -5.28
N GLY A 540 -3.37 11.54 -5.34
CA GLY A 540 -4.45 12.33 -5.89
C GLY A 540 -4.37 12.47 -7.42
N ASP A 541 -5.50 12.81 -8.04
CA ASP A 541 -5.60 13.08 -9.46
C ASP A 541 -5.13 14.51 -9.82
N ALA A 542 -5.28 14.90 -11.09
CA ALA A 542 -4.88 16.22 -11.59
C ALA A 542 -5.55 17.39 -10.85
N HIS A 543 -6.69 17.16 -10.20
CA HIS A 543 -7.42 18.16 -9.40
C HIS A 543 -7.21 17.95 -7.89
N GLY A 544 -6.23 17.14 -7.48
CA GLY A 544 -5.88 16.89 -6.08
C GLY A 544 -6.89 16.02 -5.33
N ARG A 545 -7.83 15.37 -6.02
CA ARG A 545 -8.76 14.42 -5.39
C ARG A 545 -8.09 13.07 -5.24
N ILE A 546 -8.10 12.52 -4.02
CA ILE A 546 -7.59 11.18 -3.73
C ILE A 546 -8.75 10.19 -3.86
N ALA A 547 -8.57 9.16 -4.68
CA ALA A 547 -9.55 8.09 -4.82
C ALA A 547 -9.65 7.26 -3.53
N PHE A 548 -10.82 6.71 -3.23
CA PHE A 548 -11.04 6.00 -1.97
C PHE A 548 -10.16 4.75 -1.83
N ASP A 549 -9.89 4.05 -2.93
CA ASP A 549 -9.00 2.90 -2.95
C ASP A 549 -7.53 3.25 -2.64
N GLU A 550 -7.09 4.48 -2.93
CA GLU A 550 -5.78 4.99 -2.49
C GLU A 550 -5.72 5.30 -0.99
N LEU A 551 -6.87 5.49 -0.33
CA LEU A 551 -6.96 5.76 1.11
C LEU A 551 -7.03 4.47 1.95
N ILE A 552 -7.02 3.29 1.32
CA ILE A 552 -7.00 2.01 2.03
C ILE A 552 -5.54 1.58 2.21
N PRO A 553 -5.06 1.37 3.46
CA PRO A 553 -3.70 0.90 3.71
C PRO A 553 -3.38 -0.39 2.95
N PRO A 554 -2.15 -0.54 2.41
CA PRO A 554 -1.73 -1.76 1.74
C PRO A 554 -1.85 -2.99 2.66
N PRO A 555 -2.04 -4.20 2.09
CA PRO A 555 -2.02 -5.44 2.86
C PRO A 555 -0.76 -5.56 3.73
N GLY A 556 -0.92 -5.92 5.00
CA GLY A 556 0.19 -6.13 5.93
C GLY A 556 0.73 -4.87 6.63
N THR A 557 0.47 -3.64 6.14
CA THR A 557 0.92 -2.41 6.82
C THR A 557 0.38 -2.33 8.26
N LEU A 558 -0.92 -2.59 8.46
CA LEU A 558 -1.55 -2.56 9.78
C LEU A 558 -0.99 -3.65 10.71
N GLU A 559 -0.75 -4.86 10.20
CA GLU A 559 -0.17 -5.96 10.97
C GLU A 559 1.28 -5.68 11.38
N ARG A 560 2.07 -5.07 10.48
CA ARG A 560 3.45 -4.65 10.75
C ARG A 560 3.50 -3.63 11.87
N ILE A 561 2.64 -2.61 11.83
CA ILE A 561 2.49 -1.61 12.89
C ILE A 561 2.05 -2.29 14.19
N ALA A 562 1.01 -3.13 14.16
CA ALA A 562 0.49 -3.81 15.33
C ALA A 562 1.58 -4.66 16.02
N ARG A 563 2.33 -5.46 15.25
CA ARG A 563 3.43 -6.28 15.76
C ARG A 563 4.56 -5.45 16.37
N HIS A 564 4.92 -4.34 15.72
CA HIS A 564 5.98 -3.45 16.20
C HIS A 564 5.61 -2.78 17.54
N LEU A 565 4.37 -2.32 17.67
CA LEU A 565 3.85 -1.68 18.88
C LEU A 565 3.54 -2.67 20.00
N ASP A 566 3.14 -3.91 19.67
CA ASP A 566 2.87 -4.95 20.67
C ASP A 566 4.11 -5.25 21.53
N ALA A 567 5.30 -5.27 20.92
CA ALA A 567 6.56 -5.44 21.62
C ALA A 567 6.97 -4.24 22.51
N ARG A 568 6.31 -3.08 22.36
CA ARG A 568 6.71 -1.78 22.96
C ARG A 568 5.63 -1.13 23.83
N ARG A 569 4.41 -1.66 23.85
CA ARG A 569 3.31 -1.17 24.69
C ARG A 569 3.42 -1.65 26.14
N PRO A 570 2.87 -0.93 27.12
CA PRO A 570 2.70 -1.42 28.48
C PRO A 570 1.89 -2.72 28.53
N ILE A 571 2.28 -3.64 29.41
CA ILE A 571 1.51 -4.85 29.68
C ILE A 571 0.11 -4.45 30.16
N GLY A 572 -0.94 -5.00 29.52
CA GLY A 572 -2.34 -4.72 29.83
C GLY A 572 -2.98 -3.59 29.02
N ALA A 573 -2.21 -2.76 28.30
CA ALA A 573 -2.79 -1.80 27.35
C ALA A 573 -3.36 -2.54 26.15
N ARG A 574 -4.60 -2.31 25.73
CA ARG A 574 -5.21 -2.94 24.54
C ARG A 574 -4.95 -2.08 23.31
N LEU A 575 -4.42 -2.66 22.23
CA LEU A 575 -4.09 -1.96 20.99
C LEU A 575 -4.98 -2.45 19.84
N ALA A 576 -5.65 -1.53 19.15
CA ALA A 576 -6.31 -1.75 17.88
C ALA A 576 -5.65 -0.87 16.81
N VAL A 577 -5.23 -1.45 15.68
CA VAL A 577 -4.65 -0.72 14.55
C VAL A 577 -5.57 -0.92 13.35
N GLU A 578 -6.16 0.16 12.85
CA GLU A 578 -7.21 0.09 11.83
C GLU A 578 -7.20 1.35 10.93
N PRO A 579 -7.76 1.28 9.70
CA PRO A 579 -8.04 2.49 8.94
C PRO A 579 -9.16 3.30 9.62
N PRO A 580 -9.21 4.63 9.44
CA PRO A 580 -10.34 5.40 9.94
C PRO A 580 -11.61 5.11 9.15
N TYR A 581 -12.75 5.49 9.73
CA TYR A 581 -14.01 5.50 8.99
C TYR A 581 -14.04 6.67 8.02
N TYR A 582 -13.91 6.40 6.72
CA TYR A 582 -13.95 7.44 5.70
C TYR A 582 -15.38 7.86 5.37
N MET A 583 -15.65 9.16 5.46
CA MET A 583 -16.89 9.78 5.04
C MET A 583 -16.63 10.57 3.75
N GLY A 584 -17.16 10.09 2.63
CA GLY A 584 -17.13 10.82 1.37
C GLY A 584 -18.05 12.03 1.45
N VAL A 585 -17.58 13.18 0.97
CA VAL A 585 -18.44 14.37 0.83
C VAL A 585 -18.48 14.83 -0.62
N THR A 586 -19.67 15.11 -1.11
CA THR A 586 -19.90 15.73 -2.42
C THR A 586 -20.52 17.10 -2.23
N PHE A 587 -19.87 18.15 -2.71
CA PHE A 587 -20.48 19.46 -2.86
C PHE A 587 -21.05 19.59 -4.26
N VAL A 588 -22.32 19.99 -4.34
CA VAL A 588 -22.98 20.39 -5.60
C VAL A 588 -23.14 21.90 -5.53
N ALA A 589 -22.44 22.63 -6.38
CA ALA A 589 -22.38 24.09 -6.30
C ALA A 589 -22.59 24.76 -7.66
N THR A 590 -23.21 25.94 -7.64
CA THR A 590 -23.34 26.84 -8.79
C THR A 590 -22.56 28.12 -8.51
N VAL A 591 -21.66 28.49 -9.41
CA VAL A 591 -20.85 29.71 -9.32
C VAL A 591 -21.00 30.55 -10.58
N GLN A 592 -20.85 31.86 -10.43
CA GLN A 592 -20.86 32.83 -11.52
C GLN A 592 -19.42 33.29 -11.79
N ALA A 593 -18.98 33.17 -13.04
CA ALA A 593 -17.68 33.65 -13.47
C ALA A 593 -17.71 35.17 -13.68
N GLY A 594 -16.69 35.87 -13.19
CA GLY A 594 -16.54 37.31 -13.38
C GLY A 594 -16.29 37.69 -14.85
N ARG A 595 -16.53 38.96 -15.17
CA ARG A 595 -16.37 39.47 -16.55
C ARG A 595 -14.94 39.23 -17.07
N GLY A 596 -14.84 38.54 -18.20
CA GLY A 596 -13.55 38.23 -18.85
C GLY A 596 -12.82 37.01 -18.27
N ALA A 597 -13.36 36.33 -17.25
CA ALA A 597 -12.86 35.04 -16.80
C ALA A 597 -13.39 33.91 -17.70
N SER A 598 -12.55 32.91 -17.99
CA SER A 598 -12.98 31.71 -18.69
C SER A 598 -13.78 30.81 -17.75
N ALA A 599 -15.00 30.45 -18.14
CA ALA A 599 -15.85 29.56 -17.36
C ALA A 599 -15.21 28.17 -17.15
N GLU A 600 -14.52 27.64 -18.15
CA GLU A 600 -13.79 26.37 -18.06
C GLU A 600 -12.66 26.46 -17.03
N ARG A 601 -11.89 27.55 -17.06
CA ARG A 601 -10.78 27.72 -16.12
C ARG A 601 -11.28 27.89 -14.68
N VAL A 602 -12.33 28.70 -14.49
CA VAL A 602 -13.00 28.86 -13.19
C VAL A 602 -13.53 27.53 -12.68
N HIS A 603 -14.10 26.70 -13.56
CA HIS A 603 -14.57 25.36 -13.19
C HIS A 603 -13.42 24.46 -12.68
N GLU A 604 -12.31 24.37 -13.41
CA GLU A 604 -11.15 23.57 -13.02
C GLU A 604 -10.50 24.05 -11.72
N ASP A 605 -10.29 25.37 -11.59
CA ASP A 605 -9.66 25.97 -10.41
C ASP A 605 -10.58 25.83 -9.18
N ALA A 606 -11.90 25.95 -9.35
CA ALA A 606 -12.88 25.73 -8.28
C ALA A 606 -12.96 24.27 -7.81
N LEU A 607 -12.95 23.31 -8.75
CA LEU A 607 -12.87 21.88 -8.42
C LEU A 607 -11.60 21.58 -7.64
N THR A 608 -10.46 22.09 -8.12
CA THR A 608 -9.16 21.91 -7.47
C THR A 608 -9.14 22.52 -6.07
N ALA A 609 -9.74 23.69 -5.88
CA ALA A 609 -9.84 24.33 -4.57
C ALA A 609 -10.68 23.53 -3.57
N LEU A 610 -11.85 23.02 -3.98
CA LEU A 610 -12.68 22.17 -3.12
C LEU A 610 -11.98 20.85 -2.77
N ASN A 611 -11.45 20.15 -3.77
CA ASN A 611 -10.74 18.89 -3.57
C ASN A 611 -9.52 19.08 -2.66
N GLY A 612 -8.79 20.19 -2.82
CA GLY A 612 -7.64 20.54 -1.99
C GLY A 612 -8.04 20.86 -0.54
N TYR A 613 -9.11 21.62 -0.32
CA TYR A 613 -9.55 21.99 1.03
C TYR A 613 -10.15 20.82 1.80
N PHE A 614 -10.95 19.96 1.16
CA PHE A 614 -11.53 18.76 1.79
C PHE A 614 -10.67 17.51 1.53
N ASN A 615 -9.36 17.71 1.35
CA ASN A 615 -8.38 16.63 1.22
C ASN A 615 -8.06 16.00 2.60
N ALA A 616 -8.09 14.67 2.67
CA ALA A 616 -7.80 13.91 3.88
C ALA A 616 -6.34 14.02 4.35
N LEU A 617 -5.40 14.33 3.46
CA LEU A 617 -3.96 14.36 3.72
C LEU A 617 -3.40 15.77 3.85
N THR A 618 -3.83 16.70 2.99
CA THR A 618 -3.23 18.05 2.88
C THR A 618 -4.23 19.18 3.08
N GLY A 619 -5.52 18.87 3.24
CA GLY A 619 -6.59 19.84 3.35
C GLY A 619 -6.80 20.35 4.76
N GLY A 620 -8.02 20.76 5.05
CA GLY A 620 -8.48 21.24 6.34
C GLY A 620 -8.03 22.68 6.67
N PRO A 621 -8.49 23.22 7.80
CA PRO A 621 -8.19 24.59 8.21
C PRO A 621 -6.72 24.87 8.47
N SER A 622 -5.95 23.84 8.88
CA SER A 622 -4.54 23.92 9.22
C SER A 622 -3.60 23.53 8.07
N GLY A 623 -4.12 22.98 6.98
CA GLY A 623 -3.34 22.53 5.81
C GLY A 623 -2.56 21.22 6.01
N ASP A 624 -2.88 20.46 7.06
CA ASP A 624 -2.26 19.17 7.42
C ASP A 624 -3.24 17.97 7.30
N GLY A 625 -4.29 18.15 6.50
CA GLY A 625 -5.37 17.19 6.29
C GLY A 625 -6.62 17.52 7.10
N TRP A 626 -7.78 17.03 6.65
CA TRP A 626 -9.01 17.23 7.41
C TRP A 626 -8.87 16.69 8.85
N PRO A 627 -9.24 17.45 9.90
CA PRO A 627 -9.10 16.97 11.26
C PRO A 627 -10.07 15.82 11.58
N PHE A 628 -9.58 14.78 12.27
CA PHE A 628 -10.40 13.63 12.69
C PHE A 628 -11.58 14.08 13.56
N GLY A 629 -12.77 13.54 13.28
CA GLY A 629 -14.00 13.87 13.99
C GLY A 629 -14.52 15.31 13.84
N ARG A 630 -13.85 16.18 13.07
CA ARG A 630 -14.31 17.56 12.89
C ARG A 630 -15.50 17.61 11.92
N PRO A 631 -16.65 18.18 12.33
CA PRO A 631 -17.82 18.30 11.46
C PRO A 631 -17.51 19.09 10.18
N VAL A 632 -18.12 18.68 9.07
CA VAL A 632 -18.08 19.39 7.78
C VAL A 632 -19.30 20.29 7.66
N GLN A 633 -19.12 21.51 7.17
CA GLN A 633 -20.21 22.45 6.95
C GLN A 633 -20.20 23.05 5.54
N THR A 634 -21.39 23.31 5.00
CA THR A 634 -21.57 23.97 3.69
C THR A 634 -20.90 25.35 3.63
N GLY A 635 -20.89 26.10 4.74
CA GLY A 635 -20.26 27.42 4.81
C GLY A 635 -18.76 27.42 4.50
N GLU A 636 -18.06 26.31 4.73
CA GLU A 636 -16.64 26.18 4.40
C GLU A 636 -16.44 26.08 2.89
N ALA A 637 -17.32 25.39 2.17
CA ALA A 637 -17.28 25.31 0.72
C ALA A 637 -17.59 26.66 0.07
N TYR A 638 -18.54 27.45 0.61
CA TYR A 638 -18.74 28.85 0.18
C TYR A 638 -17.44 29.66 0.32
N ALA A 639 -16.78 29.58 1.48
CA ALA A 639 -15.55 30.33 1.73
C ALA A 639 -14.39 29.91 0.82
N VAL A 640 -14.29 28.62 0.47
CA VAL A 640 -13.30 28.11 -0.47
C VAL A 640 -13.57 28.61 -1.88
N LEU A 641 -14.81 28.46 -2.37
CA LEU A 641 -15.20 28.86 -3.72
C LEU A 641 -15.07 30.37 -3.96
N GLN A 642 -15.44 31.20 -2.98
CA GLN A 642 -15.34 32.66 -3.08
C GLN A 642 -13.89 33.17 -3.19
N ARG A 643 -12.89 32.36 -2.80
CA ARG A 643 -11.46 32.72 -2.92
C ARG A 643 -10.85 32.35 -4.27
N VAL A 644 -11.57 31.60 -5.11
CA VAL A 644 -11.09 31.18 -6.42
C VAL A 644 -11.04 32.40 -7.35
N ALA A 645 -9.89 32.63 -7.97
CA ALA A 645 -9.72 33.73 -8.91
C ALA A 645 -10.69 33.58 -10.10
N GLY A 646 -11.44 34.63 -10.42
CA GLY A 646 -12.43 34.62 -11.49
C GLY A 646 -13.84 34.21 -11.06
N VAL A 647 -14.07 33.79 -9.82
CA VAL A 647 -15.41 33.66 -9.25
C VAL A 647 -15.90 35.04 -8.79
N ASP A 648 -17.05 35.47 -9.30
CA ASP A 648 -17.73 36.72 -8.89
C ASP A 648 -18.71 36.45 -7.75
N LEU A 649 -19.55 35.42 -7.93
CA LEU A 649 -20.60 35.04 -6.97
C LEU A 649 -20.72 33.52 -6.85
N VAL A 650 -21.04 33.03 -5.65
CA VAL A 650 -21.45 31.65 -5.40
C VAL A 650 -22.97 31.64 -5.17
N ASP A 651 -23.72 31.10 -6.14
CA ASP A 651 -25.21 31.13 -6.15
C ASP A 651 -25.81 30.15 -5.13
N ASP A 652 -25.31 28.91 -5.12
CA ASP A 652 -25.84 27.82 -4.30
C ASP A 652 -24.73 26.80 -4.04
N VAL A 653 -24.75 26.20 -2.85
CA VAL A 653 -23.90 25.08 -2.46
C VAL A 653 -24.71 24.11 -1.62
N ARG A 654 -24.75 22.86 -2.03
CA ARG A 654 -25.41 21.76 -1.33
C ARG A 654 -24.40 20.70 -0.94
N LEU A 655 -24.58 20.14 0.25
CA LEU A 655 -23.71 19.12 0.80
C LEU A 655 -24.41 17.76 0.76
N TYR A 656 -23.71 16.75 0.25
CA TYR A 656 -24.15 15.37 0.22
C TYR A 656 -23.14 14.49 0.96
N ARG A 657 -23.65 13.52 1.73
CA ARG A 657 -22.87 12.35 2.17
C ARG A 657 -22.73 11.42 0.98
N ALA A 658 -21.53 10.91 0.75
CA ALA A 658 -21.26 9.93 -0.29
C ALA A 658 -20.67 8.67 0.32
N ASP A 659 -21.27 7.53 -0.02
CA ASP A 659 -20.71 6.21 0.27
C ASP A 659 -19.74 5.82 -0.87
N PRO A 660 -18.44 5.70 -0.61
CA PRO A 660 -17.48 5.35 -1.66
C PRO A 660 -17.59 3.94 -2.20
N VAL A 661 -18.25 3.03 -1.47
CA VAL A 661 -18.39 1.62 -1.89
C VAL A 661 -19.59 1.45 -2.81
N THR A 662 -20.72 2.06 -2.45
CA THR A 662 -21.97 1.94 -3.22
C THR A 662 -22.15 3.06 -4.25
N GLY A 663 -21.42 4.17 -4.10
CA GLY A 663 -21.58 5.39 -4.89
C GLY A 663 -22.84 6.19 -4.57
N GLN A 664 -23.64 5.77 -3.58
CA GLN A 664 -24.86 6.48 -3.20
C GLN A 664 -24.53 7.85 -2.59
N ARG A 665 -25.35 8.85 -2.94
CA ARG A 665 -25.26 10.21 -2.40
C ARG A 665 -26.57 10.59 -1.72
N THR A 666 -26.47 11.05 -0.47
CA THR A 666 -27.62 11.48 0.33
C THR A 666 -27.45 12.93 0.73
N GLU A 667 -28.41 13.77 0.36
CA GLU A 667 -28.38 15.21 0.67
C GLU A 667 -28.39 15.43 2.19
N VAL A 668 -27.73 16.50 2.62
CA VAL A 668 -27.66 16.93 4.02
C VAL A 668 -28.35 18.30 4.14
N PRO A 669 -29.67 18.33 4.42
CA PRO A 669 -30.46 19.57 4.38
C PRO A 669 -29.95 20.65 5.35
N ASP A 670 -29.49 20.23 6.54
CA ASP A 670 -28.97 21.14 7.56
C ASP A 670 -27.57 21.69 7.24
N GLY A 671 -26.98 21.27 6.10
CA GLY A 671 -25.66 21.72 5.65
C GLY A 671 -24.51 21.35 6.59
N ARG A 672 -24.70 20.39 7.49
CA ARG A 672 -23.71 19.96 8.48
C ARG A 672 -23.66 18.45 8.62
N ILE A 673 -22.47 17.88 8.46
CA ILE A 673 -22.19 16.47 8.74
C ILE A 673 -21.42 16.39 10.06
N ALA A 674 -22.05 15.88 11.11
CA ALA A 674 -21.35 15.47 12.32
C ALA A 674 -20.57 14.17 12.06
N LEU A 675 -19.35 14.10 12.58
CA LEU A 675 -18.46 12.96 12.45
C LEU A 675 -18.16 12.37 13.83
N ASP A 676 -18.00 11.05 13.87
CA ASP A 676 -17.41 10.38 15.03
C ASP A 676 -15.92 10.70 15.16
N ARG A 677 -15.36 10.62 16.37
CA ARG A 677 -13.94 10.93 16.64
C ARG A 677 -12.95 10.08 15.83
N HIS A 678 -13.36 8.91 15.35
CA HIS A 678 -12.52 8.04 14.50
C HIS A 678 -12.77 8.22 13.00
N ALA A 679 -13.69 9.12 12.61
CA ALA A 679 -14.05 9.34 11.22
C ALA A 679 -13.20 10.45 10.57
N LEU A 680 -12.94 10.28 9.28
CA LEU A 680 -12.16 11.18 8.46
C LEU A 680 -12.91 11.51 7.17
N VAL A 681 -12.84 12.76 6.72
CA VAL A 681 -13.49 13.21 5.49
C VAL A 681 -12.52 13.18 4.33
N PHE A 682 -13.05 12.86 3.16
CA PHE A 682 -12.36 13.06 1.90
C PHE A 682 -13.33 13.51 0.80
N SER A 683 -12.79 14.16 -0.21
CA SER A 683 -13.56 14.67 -1.36
C SER A 683 -14.02 13.53 -2.27
N TYR A 684 -15.32 13.43 -2.51
CA TYR A 684 -15.92 12.42 -3.39
C TYR A 684 -16.65 13.09 -4.55
N GLU A 685 -15.95 13.27 -5.66
CA GLU A 685 -16.45 13.79 -6.95
C GLU A 685 -17.44 14.98 -6.83
N HIS A 686 -16.92 16.15 -6.48
CA HIS A 686 -17.72 17.38 -6.45
C HIS A 686 -18.32 17.72 -7.82
N GLN A 687 -19.49 18.36 -7.80
CA GLN A 687 -20.20 18.78 -9.01
C GLN A 687 -20.30 20.31 -9.01
N LEU A 688 -19.73 20.94 -10.02
CA LEU A 688 -19.71 22.39 -10.16
C LEU A 688 -20.37 22.82 -11.46
N ARG A 689 -21.26 23.81 -11.39
CA ARG A 689 -21.82 24.48 -12.57
C ARG A 689 -21.35 25.93 -12.59
N VAL A 690 -20.72 26.35 -13.67
CA VAL A 690 -20.30 27.74 -13.87
C VAL A 690 -21.29 28.44 -14.80
N ARG A 691 -21.74 29.63 -14.41
CA ARG A 691 -22.57 30.53 -15.23
C ARG A 691 -21.74 31.72 -15.66
N GLU A 692 -21.91 32.16 -16.89
CA GLU A 692 -21.33 33.41 -17.40
C GLU A 692 -22.29 34.58 -17.10
N VAL A 693 -21.71 35.77 -16.88
CA VAL A 693 -22.42 37.03 -16.60
C VAL A 693 -23.02 37.63 -17.86
#